data_AF-A0A1I6PDQ9-F1
#
_entry.id   AF-A0A1I6PDQ9-F1
#
_cell.length_a   1.000
_cell.length_b   1.000
_cell.length_c   1.000
_cell.angle_alpha   90.00
_cell.angle_beta   90.00
_cell.angle_gamma   90.00
#
_symmetry.space_group_name_H-M   'P 1'
#
loop_
_entity.id
_entity.type
_entity.pdbx_description
1 polymer ?
#
loop_
_entity_poly.entity_id
_entity_poly.type
_entity_poly.pdbx_seq_one_letter_code
_entity_poly.pdbx_strand_id
1 'polypeptide(L)'
;MKKTLLFLFLVCIAYTSNIFAQDDGIWSYKKEVKPETVKSSKNYKAFQLNSGLLKNELINVVNRKHGVRKAAGKIVSFPTQNGSLERFRIYEASVLSAGLQKKYPHIKSYYGISVSNPRTSIRLSLDDFGFHGLIHSEKGISYINPVPEEKDLYYIASKQDFKAHDFMCKTGDEAMAQQLKGQLLNKEEIVNDGLLRTYRIAIASTGEYSNYHINAANVSDGTDEVKRSAVLSAMNTSITRVNEVFERDLAVSMEIVATNDQIIYLDPDTDPFTNDDGDTLIDEIQDVIDTNIGVDNYDIGHVFSTGGGGIASVASVCTSAKARGVTGSANPVGDPFDIDFVAHEIGHQFGATHTFNNSCNNNRSDNTAVEPGSGSTLMAYAGICPPNVQGASDPFFHAVSIAQIWNNITDGVNDCATTVSIGNNAPVITTLNDYTIPKGTAFYLEGTATDTDGDILTYSWEQIDNAVTAQPPASDSEEGPAFRVRSPQFSSKRYFPREADILANNLNPTWEVISSAGREYNFALLVRDNNLNGGQTARDDVKVTADANSGPFLITSQTDNSTITGGDAVGITWDIANTNIAPVNATAVDIFLIIDEDFENLVSLATNTPNDGAENVIFPGDITTSNARILIKPTNNIFFAISTATLQIQQSEFKLDINSLSYEVCKPNDLNFSFTYSTFAGFNETTNFTATDVPAGLNVNFSNSSAVTNGTSIDVTVTGTENLDRGKYSFTINADASSLSKQYPIEINLFDDSFDITNLISPSNAATEIVLNRRFEWEAVENATAYEIEFSEVTDFSTILESSTVSEVNYTPTSLQSGVSYYWRVRPLNNCGTGNYSNTYSFSTITLDCSSNSNTTTRSINSQQPNEITSEINITDDGYLHEMFVNLDITHTYISDLTITLTSPSGTTITLINEVCGDGKNINATFSDEGSSILCGTDPAITGVIKPEEALASFVGEAATGTWILTVSDGYSIDGGSLNSFSLDICTRQDTDADGVYDPLDACPNTPANTKVDVNGCPVFSLPADNFSLKTIGESCINNNDGNIIISANEPLDYTATLIGTGVNNNLSFTSSAEFNNLSSGDYQLCFTVAGQPEYQQCFDLSITQPAPLQVISKVLAEEKLITLTLEGAPVYNIELNGITTQTTSNTISLTLAKGNNTIKVTTNKDCQGIFEEMVFLAGEALAYPNPFRNEITLFTGNTDEDITVTVASLNGSKLYSAKRRSDSKGTIPLDLTSLSTGVYIVHLSGSEISTSIKIVKE
;
A
#
# COMPACT_ATOMS: atom_id res chain seq x y z
N MET A 1 -63.66 57.90 4.90
CA MET A 1 -63.55 56.58 4.24
C MET A 1 -63.83 56.70 2.74
N LYS A 2 -62.80 56.93 1.91
CA LYS A 2 -62.80 56.70 0.44
C LYS A 2 -61.48 57.15 -0.23
N LYS A 3 -60.65 57.96 0.45
CA LYS A 3 -59.29 58.30 -0.02
C LYS A 3 -58.17 57.45 0.60
N THR A 4 -58.39 56.83 1.74
CA THR A 4 -57.38 55.96 2.41
C THR A 4 -57.36 54.52 1.88
N LEU A 5 -58.42 54.06 1.21
CA LEU A 5 -58.47 52.70 0.63
C LEU A 5 -57.76 52.59 -0.72
N LEU A 6 -57.59 53.71 -1.45
CA LEU A 6 -56.91 53.69 -2.75
C LEU A 6 -55.37 53.64 -2.60
N PHE A 7 -54.84 54.13 -1.47
CA PHE A 7 -53.41 54.07 -1.17
C PHE A 7 -52.97 52.68 -0.68
N LEU A 8 -53.84 51.94 0.04
CA LEU A 8 -53.56 50.55 0.42
C LEU A 8 -53.65 49.58 -0.76
N PHE A 9 -54.52 49.84 -1.75
CA PHE A 9 -54.64 48.94 -2.91
C PHE A 9 -53.48 49.11 -3.92
N LEU A 10 -52.85 50.30 -3.99
CA LEU A 10 -51.64 50.51 -4.79
C LEU A 10 -50.35 50.00 -4.12
N VAL A 11 -50.28 49.99 -2.78
CA VAL A 11 -49.12 49.43 -2.05
C VAL A 11 -49.16 47.89 -2.00
N CYS A 12 -50.34 47.25 -1.97
CA CYS A 12 -50.43 45.78 -2.02
C CYS A 12 -50.15 45.16 -3.41
N ILE A 13 -50.20 45.94 -4.50
CA ILE A 13 -49.78 45.48 -5.84
C ILE A 13 -48.27 45.67 -6.06
N ALA A 14 -47.62 46.55 -5.29
CA ALA A 14 -46.17 46.73 -5.32
C ALA A 14 -45.38 45.71 -4.46
N TYR A 15 -46.05 45.01 -3.54
CA TYR A 15 -45.41 43.99 -2.67
C TYR A 15 -45.69 42.54 -3.10
N THR A 16 -46.45 42.31 -4.17
CA THR A 16 -46.71 40.94 -4.70
C THR A 16 -46.12 40.70 -6.09
N SER A 17 -45.29 41.61 -6.60
CA SER A 17 -44.69 41.55 -7.94
C SER A 17 -43.16 41.33 -7.98
N ASN A 18 -42.50 41.06 -6.85
CA ASN A 18 -41.03 40.86 -6.80
C ASN A 18 -40.55 39.40 -6.66
N ILE A 19 -41.37 38.39 -6.97
CA ILE A 19 -40.96 36.97 -6.86
C ILE A 19 -40.78 36.25 -8.21
N PHE A 20 -40.99 36.90 -9.35
CA PHE A 20 -40.74 36.26 -10.66
C PHE A 20 -40.12 37.19 -11.71
N ALA A 21 -38.95 37.74 -11.40
CA ALA A 21 -38.05 38.33 -12.40
C ALA A 21 -36.59 38.03 -12.04
N GLN A 22 -36.21 36.75 -12.05
CA GLN A 22 -34.79 36.35 -12.12
C GLN A 22 -34.35 36.38 -13.59
N ASP A 23 -34.32 37.59 -14.14
CA ASP A 23 -33.88 37.88 -15.51
C ASP A 23 -32.83 38.99 -15.43
N ASP A 24 -31.56 38.64 -15.68
CA ASP A 24 -30.46 39.61 -15.78
C ASP A 24 -30.16 40.00 -17.24
N GLY A 25 -31.00 39.57 -18.18
CA GLY A 25 -30.83 39.71 -19.62
C GLY A 25 -30.00 38.59 -20.26
N ILE A 26 -29.14 37.92 -19.50
CA ILE A 26 -28.33 36.78 -19.99
C ILE A 26 -29.08 35.47 -19.73
N TRP A 27 -29.56 35.28 -18.51
CA TRP A 27 -30.29 34.08 -18.11
C TRP A 27 -31.72 34.42 -17.70
N SER A 28 -32.69 33.66 -18.21
CA SER A 28 -34.09 33.78 -17.80
C SER A 28 -34.70 32.41 -17.52
N TYR A 29 -35.28 32.22 -16.33
CA TYR A 29 -36.03 31.01 -16.02
C TYR A 29 -37.18 30.80 -17.01
N LYS A 30 -37.38 29.56 -17.49
CA LYS A 30 -38.47 29.22 -18.42
C LYS A 30 -39.46 28.21 -17.87
N LYS A 31 -38.98 27.01 -17.54
CA LYS A 31 -39.82 25.86 -17.20
C LYS A 31 -39.05 24.83 -16.39
N GLU A 32 -39.76 23.81 -15.91
CA GLU A 32 -39.13 22.58 -15.44
C GLU A 32 -39.01 21.56 -16.58
N VAL A 33 -37.94 20.77 -16.55
CA VAL A 33 -37.64 19.70 -17.52
C VAL A 33 -37.27 18.40 -16.81
N LYS A 34 -37.40 17.28 -17.52
CA LYS A 34 -36.91 15.95 -17.10
C LYS A 34 -35.95 15.39 -18.15
N PRO A 35 -34.65 15.72 -18.08
CA PRO A 35 -33.67 15.19 -19.02
C PRO A 35 -33.55 13.67 -18.90
N GLU A 36 -33.30 12.98 -20.01
CA GLU A 36 -33.18 11.51 -20.01
C GLU A 36 -31.90 11.01 -19.33
N THR A 37 -30.86 11.84 -19.25
CA THR A 37 -29.54 11.53 -18.67
C THR A 37 -29.52 11.53 -17.14
N VAL A 38 -30.56 12.07 -16.50
CA VAL A 38 -30.72 12.11 -15.04
C VAL A 38 -31.74 11.09 -14.55
N LYS A 39 -31.68 10.75 -13.26
CA LYS A 39 -32.62 9.81 -12.61
C LYS A 39 -34.05 10.34 -12.74
N SER A 40 -34.96 9.49 -13.22
CA SER A 40 -36.28 9.85 -13.78
C SER A 40 -37.30 10.47 -12.79
N SER A 41 -36.97 10.52 -11.50
CA SER A 41 -37.90 10.94 -10.43
C SER A 41 -37.94 12.47 -10.17
N LYS A 42 -36.96 13.25 -10.63
CA LYS A 42 -36.85 14.70 -10.33
C LYS A 42 -37.14 15.60 -11.54
N ASN A 43 -37.80 16.75 -11.29
CA ASN A 43 -37.91 17.86 -12.23
C ASN A 43 -36.77 18.86 -11.97
N TYR A 44 -36.18 19.40 -13.04
CA TYR A 44 -35.09 20.39 -12.95
C TYR A 44 -35.52 21.71 -13.56
N LYS A 45 -35.17 22.82 -12.91
CA LYS A 45 -35.39 24.16 -13.47
C LYS A 45 -34.50 24.36 -14.71
N ALA A 46 -35.11 24.84 -15.78
CA ALA A 46 -34.44 25.17 -17.03
C ALA A 46 -34.46 26.68 -17.29
N PHE A 47 -33.33 27.20 -17.76
CA PHE A 47 -33.05 28.60 -18.01
C PHE A 47 -32.69 28.81 -19.47
N GLN A 48 -33.29 29.81 -20.10
CA GLN A 48 -32.91 30.26 -21.43
C GLN A 48 -31.69 31.16 -21.33
N LEU A 49 -30.68 30.85 -22.13
CA LEU A 49 -29.49 31.65 -22.32
C LEU A 49 -29.66 32.60 -23.52
N ASN A 50 -29.27 33.86 -23.33
CA ASN A 50 -28.96 34.77 -24.44
C ASN A 50 -27.46 34.65 -24.78
N SER A 51 -27.14 33.70 -25.66
CA SER A 51 -25.75 33.36 -26.00
C SER A 51 -24.99 34.53 -26.63
N GLY A 52 -25.67 35.41 -27.38
CA GLY A 52 -25.07 36.62 -27.94
C GLY A 52 -24.63 37.62 -26.87
N LEU A 53 -25.45 37.85 -25.84
CA LEU A 53 -25.08 38.72 -24.72
C LEU A 53 -23.95 38.11 -23.89
N LEU A 54 -24.02 36.81 -23.59
CA LEU A 54 -22.96 36.13 -22.85
C LEU A 54 -21.62 36.21 -23.60
N LYS A 55 -21.61 35.92 -24.91
CA LYS A 55 -20.41 36.05 -25.76
C LYS A 55 -19.85 37.47 -25.68
N ASN A 56 -20.70 38.50 -25.79
CA ASN A 56 -20.26 39.89 -25.72
C ASN A 56 -19.65 40.27 -24.36
N GLU A 57 -20.20 39.77 -23.25
CA GLU A 57 -19.66 40.04 -21.92
C GLU A 57 -18.32 39.33 -21.70
N LEU A 58 -18.08 38.20 -22.37
CA LEU A 58 -16.86 37.40 -22.24
C LEU A 58 -15.78 37.74 -23.30
N ILE A 59 -16.05 38.65 -24.24
CA ILE A 59 -15.04 39.13 -25.19
C ILE A 59 -13.93 39.88 -24.45
N ASN A 60 -12.67 39.48 -24.69
CA ASN A 60 -11.45 40.10 -24.14
C ASN A 60 -11.35 40.06 -22.60
N VAL A 61 -11.96 39.08 -21.93
CA VAL A 61 -11.66 38.86 -20.52
C VAL A 61 -10.19 38.46 -20.35
N VAL A 62 -9.61 38.77 -19.19
CA VAL A 62 -8.19 38.51 -18.94
C VAL A 62 -7.93 37.00 -18.93
N ASN A 63 -6.91 36.57 -19.66
CA ASN A 63 -6.46 35.18 -19.68
C ASN A 63 -5.70 34.86 -18.39
N ARG A 64 -6.17 33.86 -17.64
CA ARG A 64 -5.59 33.51 -16.32
C ARG A 64 -4.23 32.83 -16.38
N LYS A 65 -3.85 32.20 -17.52
CA LYS A 65 -2.60 31.42 -17.66
C LYS A 65 -1.30 32.27 -17.53
N HIS A 66 -1.40 33.58 -17.29
CA HIS A 66 -0.26 34.50 -17.12
C HIS A 66 -0.13 35.07 -15.69
N GLY A 67 -0.61 34.37 -14.66
CA GLY A 67 -0.46 34.80 -13.26
C GLY A 67 -1.25 36.08 -12.95
N VAL A 68 -2.58 35.95 -12.84
CA VAL A 68 -3.47 37.12 -12.79
C VAL A 68 -3.90 37.40 -11.35
N ARG A 69 -3.97 38.70 -10.99
CA ARG A 69 -4.55 39.13 -9.71
C ARG A 69 -6.06 38.87 -9.67
N LYS A 70 -6.58 38.35 -8.55
CA LYS A 70 -8.01 38.04 -8.27
C LYS A 70 -9.04 39.16 -8.60
N ALA A 71 -8.61 40.39 -8.87
CA ALA A 71 -9.50 41.52 -9.18
C ALA A 71 -9.72 41.81 -10.68
N ALA A 72 -8.95 41.21 -11.60
CA ALA A 72 -8.91 41.61 -13.01
C ALA A 72 -10.01 40.97 -13.90
N GLY A 73 -10.75 39.99 -13.39
CA GLY A 73 -11.79 39.28 -14.14
C GLY A 73 -13.10 40.06 -14.30
N LYS A 74 -13.95 39.60 -15.21
CA LYS A 74 -15.25 40.20 -15.54
C LYS A 74 -16.37 39.54 -14.74
N ILE A 75 -17.30 40.32 -14.17
CA ILE A 75 -18.40 39.76 -13.37
C ILE A 75 -19.60 39.42 -14.27
N VAL A 76 -20.03 38.16 -14.25
CA VAL A 76 -21.18 37.62 -15.01
C VAL A 76 -21.99 36.70 -14.10
N SER A 77 -23.32 36.63 -14.29
CA SER A 77 -24.18 35.73 -13.49
C SER A 77 -24.45 34.40 -14.18
N PHE A 78 -24.59 33.34 -13.39
CA PHE A 78 -24.96 32.00 -13.85
C PHE A 78 -26.02 31.38 -12.93
N PRO A 79 -26.93 30.54 -13.46
CA PRO A 79 -27.92 29.86 -12.65
C PRO A 79 -27.27 28.76 -11.79
N THR A 80 -27.77 28.62 -10.56
CA THR A 80 -27.36 27.60 -9.59
C THR A 80 -28.44 26.53 -9.45
N GLN A 81 -28.15 25.42 -8.77
CA GLN A 81 -29.10 24.32 -8.54
C GLN A 81 -30.39 24.76 -7.83
N ASN A 82 -30.31 25.77 -6.95
CA ASN A 82 -31.49 26.30 -6.25
C ASN A 82 -32.40 27.14 -7.18
N GLY A 83 -31.90 27.45 -8.38
CA GLY A 83 -32.53 28.27 -9.39
C GLY A 83 -32.28 29.76 -9.22
N SER A 84 -31.47 30.20 -8.25
CA SER A 84 -30.99 31.58 -8.15
C SER A 84 -29.83 31.84 -9.09
N LEU A 85 -29.66 33.10 -9.52
CA LEU A 85 -28.46 33.55 -10.24
C LEU A 85 -27.36 33.92 -9.25
N GLU A 86 -26.18 33.36 -9.43
CA GLU A 86 -24.97 33.68 -8.67
C GLU A 86 -23.96 34.41 -9.56
N ARG A 87 -23.24 35.38 -8.99
CA ARG A 87 -22.31 36.24 -9.73
C ARG A 87 -20.89 35.72 -9.59
N PHE A 88 -20.25 35.42 -10.71
CA PHE A 88 -18.89 34.94 -10.79
C PHE A 88 -17.99 35.97 -11.45
N ARG A 89 -16.76 36.08 -10.96
CA ARG A 89 -15.68 36.80 -11.64
C ARG A 89 -14.96 35.83 -12.57
N ILE A 90 -15.09 36.05 -13.86
CA ILE A 90 -14.69 35.15 -14.95
C ILE A 90 -13.36 35.59 -15.59
N TYR A 91 -12.56 34.59 -15.95
CA TYR A 91 -11.28 34.67 -16.64
C TYR A 91 -11.25 33.71 -17.83
N GLU A 92 -10.54 34.07 -18.90
CA GLU A 92 -10.31 33.15 -20.01
C GLU A 92 -9.33 32.05 -19.58
N ALA A 93 -9.70 30.82 -19.89
CA ALA A 93 -9.02 29.57 -19.56
C ALA A 93 -9.02 28.62 -20.77
N SER A 94 -8.84 29.18 -21.97
CA SER A 94 -8.90 28.43 -23.23
C SER A 94 -7.96 27.22 -23.22
N VAL A 95 -8.50 26.10 -23.71
CA VAL A 95 -7.77 24.83 -23.85
C VAL A 95 -7.28 24.59 -25.28
N LEU A 96 -7.63 25.45 -26.25
CA LEU A 96 -7.04 25.40 -27.59
C LEU A 96 -5.70 26.15 -27.61
N SER A 97 -4.69 25.56 -28.24
CA SER A 97 -3.44 26.26 -28.54
C SER A 97 -3.68 27.53 -29.36
N ALA A 98 -2.76 28.50 -29.26
CA ALA A 98 -2.92 29.80 -29.90
C ALA A 98 -3.18 29.72 -31.42
N GLY A 99 -2.55 28.76 -32.11
CA GLY A 99 -2.74 28.52 -33.54
C GLY A 99 -4.15 28.01 -33.87
N LEU A 100 -4.61 26.99 -33.14
CA LEU A 100 -5.93 26.41 -33.34
C LEU A 100 -7.04 27.37 -32.92
N GLN A 101 -6.84 28.10 -31.82
CA GLN A 101 -7.75 29.14 -31.34
C GLN A 101 -7.95 30.26 -32.38
N LYS A 102 -6.90 30.64 -33.14
CA LYS A 102 -7.01 31.64 -34.19
C LYS A 102 -7.88 31.15 -35.36
N LYS A 103 -7.85 29.84 -35.64
CA LYS A 103 -8.67 29.20 -36.69
C LYS A 103 -10.13 29.03 -36.25
N TYR A 104 -10.35 28.69 -34.98
CA TYR A 104 -11.67 28.52 -34.37
C TYR A 104 -11.89 29.54 -33.23
N PRO A 105 -12.08 30.84 -33.53
CA PRO A 105 -12.10 31.90 -32.51
C PRO A 105 -13.31 31.85 -31.57
N HIS A 106 -14.37 31.12 -31.95
CA HIS A 106 -15.60 31.04 -31.19
C HIS A 106 -15.62 29.93 -30.14
N ILE A 107 -14.69 28.97 -30.20
CA ILE A 107 -14.56 27.89 -29.22
C ILE A 107 -13.68 28.40 -28.06
N LYS A 108 -14.27 28.57 -26.88
CA LYS A 108 -13.60 29.18 -25.72
C LYS A 108 -13.93 28.45 -24.43
N SER A 109 -13.01 28.55 -23.47
CA SER A 109 -13.18 28.02 -22.11
C SER A 109 -12.80 29.05 -21.07
N TYR A 110 -13.44 29.00 -19.92
CA TYR A 110 -13.34 30.00 -18.88
C TYR A 110 -13.39 29.37 -17.49
N TYR A 111 -12.84 30.10 -16.53
CA TYR A 111 -12.89 29.78 -15.10
C TYR A 111 -13.38 31.00 -14.32
N GLY A 112 -14.06 30.81 -13.21
CA GLY A 112 -14.40 31.92 -12.33
C GLY A 112 -14.68 31.54 -10.89
N ILE A 113 -14.67 32.57 -10.05
CA ILE A 113 -14.88 32.47 -8.60
C ILE A 113 -16.07 33.35 -8.24
N SER A 114 -16.95 32.84 -7.38
CA SER A 114 -18.11 33.60 -6.91
C SER A 114 -17.68 34.84 -6.15
N VAL A 115 -18.35 35.95 -6.43
CA VAL A 115 -18.10 37.24 -5.79
C VAL A 115 -18.70 37.28 -4.38
N SER A 116 -19.76 36.50 -4.14
CA SER A 116 -20.44 36.42 -2.84
C SER A 116 -19.84 35.36 -1.93
N ASN A 117 -19.38 34.24 -2.48
CA ASN A 117 -18.78 33.16 -1.71
C ASN A 117 -17.53 32.65 -2.43
N PRO A 118 -16.32 33.09 -2.05
CA PRO A 118 -15.11 32.68 -2.74
C PRO A 118 -14.80 31.16 -2.64
N ARG A 119 -15.55 30.41 -1.82
CA ARG A 119 -15.57 28.93 -1.77
C ARG A 119 -16.28 28.27 -2.96
N THR A 120 -16.90 29.05 -3.84
CA THR A 120 -17.67 28.56 -4.99
C THR A 120 -16.98 28.98 -6.29
N SER A 121 -16.69 28.03 -7.16
CA SER A 121 -16.07 28.26 -8.47
C SER A 121 -16.95 27.74 -9.62
N ILE A 122 -16.67 28.21 -10.83
CA ILE A 122 -17.30 27.73 -12.06
C ILE A 122 -16.25 27.51 -13.15
N ARG A 123 -16.34 26.38 -13.85
CA ARG A 123 -15.61 26.11 -15.10
C ARG A 123 -16.62 25.96 -16.23
N LEU A 124 -16.37 26.59 -17.37
CA LEU A 124 -17.33 26.59 -18.47
C LEU A 124 -16.68 26.59 -19.84
N SER A 125 -17.34 25.96 -20.81
CA SER A 125 -17.06 26.06 -22.23
C SER A 125 -18.20 26.80 -22.94
N LEU A 126 -17.84 27.57 -23.96
CA LEU A 126 -18.78 28.33 -24.78
C LEU A 126 -18.32 28.31 -26.24
N ASP A 127 -19.24 27.94 -27.13
CA ASP A 127 -18.99 27.84 -28.56
C ASP A 127 -20.24 28.22 -29.38
N ASP A 128 -20.25 27.93 -30.69
CA ASP A 128 -21.39 28.23 -31.58
C ASP A 128 -22.56 27.25 -31.44
N PHE A 129 -22.34 26.10 -30.83
CA PHE A 129 -23.30 25.02 -30.64
C PHE A 129 -23.90 24.99 -29.24
N GLY A 130 -23.21 25.55 -28.23
CA GLY A 130 -23.81 25.70 -26.91
C GLY A 130 -22.89 26.23 -25.80
N PHE A 131 -23.37 26.07 -24.58
CA PHE A 131 -22.72 26.42 -23.32
C PHE A 131 -22.72 25.19 -22.40
N HIS A 132 -21.60 24.92 -21.73
CA HIS A 132 -21.56 23.92 -20.67
C HIS A 132 -20.88 24.52 -19.44
N GLY A 133 -21.44 24.26 -18.26
CA GLY A 133 -20.88 24.75 -16.99
C GLY A 133 -20.74 23.63 -15.96
N LEU A 134 -19.75 23.78 -15.08
CA LEU A 134 -19.52 22.97 -13.89
C LEU A 134 -19.33 23.95 -12.73
N ILE A 135 -20.15 23.85 -11.69
CA ILE A 135 -20.05 24.65 -10.47
C ILE A 135 -19.58 23.76 -9.34
N HIS A 136 -18.49 24.15 -8.68
CA HIS A 136 -18.00 23.53 -7.45
C HIS A 136 -18.40 24.40 -6.26
N SER A 137 -18.98 23.81 -5.22
CA SER A 137 -19.50 24.51 -4.04
C SER A 137 -19.44 23.63 -2.79
N GLU A 138 -19.74 24.21 -1.62
CA GLU A 138 -19.95 23.48 -0.35
C GLU A 138 -20.97 22.34 -0.45
N LYS A 139 -21.91 22.40 -1.39
CA LYS A 139 -22.93 21.36 -1.59
C LYS A 139 -22.48 20.26 -2.57
N GLY A 140 -21.22 20.29 -2.99
CA GLY A 140 -20.68 19.46 -4.06
C GLY A 140 -20.84 20.10 -5.43
N ILE A 141 -20.82 19.25 -6.46
CA ILE A 141 -20.71 19.67 -7.86
C ILE A 141 -22.04 19.60 -8.58
N SER A 142 -22.32 20.65 -9.36
CA SER A 142 -23.50 20.77 -10.21
C SER A 142 -23.10 21.12 -11.65
N TYR A 143 -23.81 20.54 -12.61
CA TYR A 143 -23.57 20.77 -14.04
C TYR A 143 -24.67 21.61 -14.64
N ILE A 144 -24.30 22.52 -15.53
CA ILE A 144 -25.20 23.26 -16.41
C ILE A 144 -25.06 22.66 -17.80
N ASN A 145 -26.10 21.94 -18.24
CA ASN A 145 -26.10 21.21 -19.51
C ASN A 145 -27.27 21.66 -20.41
N PRO A 146 -27.12 21.60 -21.74
CA PRO A 146 -28.20 21.90 -22.66
C PRO A 146 -29.33 20.89 -22.52
N VAL A 147 -30.57 21.36 -22.67
CA VAL A 147 -31.74 20.50 -22.85
C VAL A 147 -31.71 19.97 -24.28
N PRO A 148 -31.74 18.65 -24.50
CA PRO A 148 -31.79 18.08 -25.84
C PRO A 148 -32.94 18.68 -26.66
N GLU A 149 -32.72 18.92 -27.96
CA GLU A 149 -33.71 19.42 -28.93
C GLU A 149 -34.20 20.87 -28.72
N GLU A 150 -33.90 21.51 -27.58
CA GLU A 150 -34.31 22.89 -27.28
C GLU A 150 -33.12 23.86 -27.25
N LYS A 151 -32.95 24.58 -28.36
CA LYS A 151 -31.84 25.53 -28.53
C LYS A 151 -31.78 26.57 -27.41
N ASP A 152 -30.57 26.78 -26.91
CA ASP A 152 -30.23 27.78 -25.88
C ASP A 152 -30.97 27.60 -24.54
N LEU A 153 -31.58 26.43 -24.27
CA LEU A 153 -32.22 26.10 -23.00
C LEU A 153 -31.31 25.15 -22.20
N TYR A 154 -31.08 25.46 -20.92
CA TYR A 154 -30.14 24.71 -20.06
C TYR A 154 -30.75 24.34 -18.72
N TYR A 155 -30.42 23.17 -18.19
CA TYR A 155 -30.82 22.71 -16.85
C TYR A 155 -29.62 22.55 -15.93
N ILE A 156 -29.85 22.60 -14.62
CA ILE A 156 -28.83 22.44 -13.59
C ILE A 156 -29.14 21.21 -12.74
N ALA A 157 -28.21 20.26 -12.68
CA ALA A 157 -28.34 19.02 -11.90
C ALA A 157 -27.05 18.70 -11.14
N SER A 158 -27.18 18.10 -9.95
CA SER A 158 -26.02 17.61 -9.19
C SER A 158 -25.42 16.36 -9.83
N LYS A 159 -24.10 16.13 -9.66
CA LYS A 159 -23.42 14.89 -10.09
C LYS A 159 -24.18 13.61 -9.71
N GLN A 160 -24.65 13.55 -8.47
CA GLN A 160 -25.35 12.37 -7.92
C GLN A 160 -26.69 12.06 -8.60
N ASP A 161 -27.26 13.02 -9.34
CA ASP A 161 -28.53 12.84 -10.04
C ASP A 161 -28.38 12.16 -11.41
N PHE A 162 -27.16 12.04 -11.95
CA PHE A 162 -26.91 11.35 -13.22
C PHE A 162 -27.03 9.83 -13.07
N LYS A 163 -27.41 9.15 -14.14
CA LYS A 163 -27.52 7.68 -14.19
C LYS A 163 -26.11 7.05 -14.15
N ALA A 164 -26.01 5.85 -13.59
CA ALA A 164 -24.82 5.01 -13.74
C ALA A 164 -24.73 4.51 -15.21
N HIS A 165 -23.52 4.25 -15.68
CA HIS A 165 -23.25 3.80 -17.06
C HIS A 165 -22.54 2.44 -17.04
N ASP A 166 -22.72 1.64 -18.08
CA ASP A 166 -21.94 0.41 -18.26
C ASP A 166 -20.55 0.79 -18.78
N PHE A 167 -19.58 0.85 -17.89
CA PHE A 167 -18.16 1.11 -18.18
C PHE A 167 -17.33 -0.06 -17.68
N MET A 168 -16.29 -0.41 -18.43
CA MET A 168 -15.26 -1.33 -17.98
C MET A 168 -13.95 -0.85 -18.60
N CYS A 169 -13.08 -0.29 -17.76
CA CYS A 169 -11.71 0.01 -18.15
C CYS A 169 -10.88 -1.28 -18.11
N LYS A 170 -9.94 -1.40 -19.05
CA LYS A 170 -8.84 -2.36 -19.03
C LYS A 170 -7.54 -1.56 -18.91
N THR A 171 -6.57 -2.07 -18.17
CA THR A 171 -5.21 -1.49 -18.17
C THR A 171 -4.30 -2.22 -19.15
N GLY A 172 -3.49 -1.48 -19.90
CA GLY A 172 -2.44 -2.04 -20.77
C GLY A 172 -1.10 -2.17 -20.02
N ASP A 173 -0.51 -3.37 -20.06
CA ASP A 173 0.81 -3.75 -19.50
C ASP A 173 1.08 -3.34 -18.03
N GLU A 174 0.73 -4.22 -17.09
CA GLU A 174 1.10 -4.13 -15.65
C GLU A 174 2.63 -4.10 -15.38
N ALA A 175 3.46 -4.38 -16.38
CA ALA A 175 4.91 -4.46 -16.23
C ALA A 175 5.57 -3.11 -15.88
N MET A 176 5.03 -1.97 -16.37
CA MET A 176 5.51 -0.63 -15.95
C MET A 176 5.00 -0.26 -14.55
N ALA A 177 3.78 -0.67 -14.18
CA ALA A 177 3.25 -0.47 -12.82
C ALA A 177 4.01 -1.31 -11.77
N GLN A 178 4.54 -2.47 -12.15
CA GLN A 178 5.41 -3.30 -11.29
C GLN A 178 6.82 -2.72 -11.11
N GLN A 179 7.27 -1.80 -11.97
CA GLN A 179 8.55 -1.12 -11.83
C GLN A 179 8.52 -0.04 -10.73
N LEU A 180 7.33 0.43 -10.35
CA LEU A 180 7.05 1.28 -9.17
C LEU A 180 6.93 0.46 -7.87
N LYS A 181 7.72 -0.62 -7.75
CA LYS A 181 7.79 -1.47 -6.55
C LYS A 181 8.65 -0.78 -5.49
N GLY A 182 8.00 -0.26 -4.45
CA GLY A 182 8.67 0.10 -3.19
C GLY A 182 8.04 1.24 -2.40
N GLN A 183 7.29 2.13 -3.06
CA GLN A 183 6.80 3.37 -2.43
C GLN A 183 5.28 3.45 -2.52
N LEU A 184 4.61 2.76 -1.61
CA LEU A 184 3.35 3.30 -1.14
C LEU A 184 3.71 4.33 -0.06
N LEU A 185 3.74 5.60 -0.49
CA LEU A 185 3.45 6.76 0.34
C LEU A 185 4.63 7.38 1.09
N ASN A 186 5.62 7.90 0.36
CA ASN A 186 6.37 9.06 0.88
C ASN A 186 5.41 10.25 0.99
N LYS A 187 5.26 10.82 2.20
CA LYS A 187 4.42 12.01 2.46
C LYS A 187 4.83 13.25 1.64
N GLU A 188 6.06 13.25 1.12
CA GLU A 188 6.68 14.36 0.40
C GLU A 188 6.29 14.43 -1.08
N GLU A 189 5.65 13.39 -1.63
CA GLU A 189 5.18 13.34 -3.01
C GLU A 189 3.85 14.09 -3.18
N ILE A 190 3.89 15.41 -3.01
CA ILE A 190 2.75 16.32 -3.10
C ILE A 190 3.04 17.52 -4.00
N VAL A 191 1.99 18.09 -4.56
CA VAL A 191 2.08 19.20 -5.53
C VAL A 191 2.38 20.48 -4.78
N ASN A 192 3.66 20.85 -4.66
CA ASN A 192 4.10 21.92 -3.75
C ASN A 192 5.14 22.92 -4.33
N ASP A 193 5.43 22.86 -5.63
CA ASP A 193 6.49 23.65 -6.27
C ASP A 193 6.04 25.01 -6.83
N GLY A 194 4.75 25.33 -6.74
CA GLY A 194 4.17 26.57 -7.23
C GLY A 194 4.24 26.73 -8.76
N LEU A 195 4.34 25.63 -9.51
CA LEU A 195 4.40 25.61 -10.98
C LEU A 195 3.09 25.07 -11.59
N LEU A 196 2.55 25.80 -12.56
CA LEU A 196 1.53 25.28 -13.48
C LEU A 196 2.23 24.59 -14.66
N ARG A 197 1.92 23.32 -14.90
CA ARG A 197 2.43 22.51 -16.01
C ARG A 197 1.40 22.45 -17.13
N THR A 198 1.80 22.82 -18.34
CA THR A 198 0.95 22.71 -19.54
C THR A 198 1.46 21.61 -20.46
N TYR A 199 0.62 20.61 -20.71
CA TYR A 199 0.89 19.52 -21.66
C TYR A 199 0.06 19.70 -22.93
N ARG A 200 0.68 19.45 -24.08
CA ARG A 200 0.03 19.50 -25.39
C ARG A 200 -0.66 18.17 -25.67
N ILE A 201 -1.99 18.16 -25.68
CA ILE A 201 -2.80 16.98 -25.98
C ILE A 201 -3.23 16.93 -27.44
N ALA A 202 -2.97 15.80 -28.11
CA ALA A 202 -3.51 15.49 -29.43
C ALA A 202 -4.68 14.52 -29.28
N ILE A 203 -5.87 14.93 -29.71
CA ILE A 203 -7.11 14.15 -29.58
C ILE A 203 -7.60 13.75 -30.97
N ALA A 204 -7.46 12.48 -31.31
CA ALA A 204 -8.04 11.91 -32.51
C ALA A 204 -9.52 11.57 -32.28
N SER A 205 -10.31 11.48 -33.35
CA SER A 205 -11.67 10.95 -33.27
C SER A 205 -11.97 9.96 -34.38
N THR A 206 -12.69 8.89 -34.05
CA THR A 206 -13.31 8.03 -35.07
C THR A 206 -14.38 8.80 -35.84
N GLY A 207 -14.71 8.32 -37.03
CA GLY A 207 -15.78 8.84 -37.87
C GLY A 207 -17.14 8.76 -37.18
N GLU A 208 -17.37 7.73 -36.37
CA GLU A 208 -18.60 7.55 -35.61
C GLU A 208 -18.73 8.59 -34.49
N TYR A 209 -17.65 8.86 -33.74
CA TYR A 209 -17.63 9.93 -32.75
C TYR A 209 -17.92 11.28 -33.40
N SER A 210 -17.27 11.56 -34.52
CA SER A 210 -17.52 12.78 -35.29
C SER A 210 -18.98 12.87 -35.73
N ASN A 211 -19.54 11.80 -36.31
CA ASN A 211 -20.92 11.76 -36.76
C ASN A 211 -21.91 11.99 -35.61
N TYR A 212 -21.64 11.44 -34.42
CA TYR A 212 -22.46 11.69 -33.23
C TYR A 212 -22.56 13.20 -32.94
N HIS A 213 -21.42 13.88 -32.83
CA HIS A 213 -21.39 15.30 -32.48
C HIS A 213 -21.86 16.22 -33.62
N ILE A 214 -21.61 15.85 -34.87
CA ILE A 214 -22.14 16.57 -36.05
C ILE A 214 -23.67 16.54 -36.05
N ASN A 215 -24.27 15.39 -35.74
CA ASN A 215 -25.72 15.24 -35.64
C ASN A 215 -26.27 15.99 -34.43
N ALA A 216 -25.62 15.88 -33.26
CA ALA A 216 -26.02 16.59 -32.04
C ALA A 216 -25.97 18.12 -32.21
N ALA A 217 -24.99 18.64 -32.95
CA ALA A 217 -24.86 20.05 -33.31
C ALA A 217 -25.79 20.48 -34.47
N ASN A 218 -26.50 19.54 -35.09
CA ASN A 218 -27.39 19.75 -36.24
C ASN A 218 -26.68 20.44 -37.43
N VAL A 219 -25.49 19.93 -37.80
CA VAL A 219 -24.67 20.48 -38.90
C VAL A 219 -24.25 19.43 -39.94
N SER A 220 -25.03 18.36 -40.09
CA SER A 220 -24.74 17.27 -41.05
C SER A 220 -24.64 17.74 -42.50
N ASP A 221 -25.36 18.81 -42.87
CA ASP A 221 -25.30 19.46 -44.20
C ASP A 221 -24.24 20.58 -44.29
N GLY A 222 -23.44 20.80 -43.24
CA GLY A 222 -22.38 21.80 -43.19
C GLY A 222 -21.15 21.46 -44.03
N THR A 223 -20.28 22.44 -44.22
CA THR A 223 -18.94 22.21 -44.79
C THR A 223 -18.09 21.37 -43.82
N ASP A 224 -17.06 20.69 -44.32
CA ASP A 224 -16.14 19.91 -43.46
C ASP A 224 -15.51 20.77 -42.34
N GLU A 225 -15.30 22.06 -42.59
CA GLU A 225 -14.81 23.00 -41.58
C GLU A 225 -15.83 23.21 -40.44
N VAL A 226 -17.11 23.37 -40.77
CA VAL A 226 -18.20 23.49 -39.78
C VAL A 226 -18.37 22.18 -39.02
N LYS A 227 -18.29 21.03 -39.71
CA LYS A 227 -18.35 19.70 -39.09
C LYS A 227 -17.21 19.49 -38.10
N ARG A 228 -15.95 19.75 -38.52
CA ARG A 228 -14.79 19.69 -37.63
C ARG A 228 -14.92 20.65 -36.44
N SER A 229 -15.48 21.84 -36.65
CA SER A 229 -15.73 22.78 -35.55
C SER A 229 -16.69 22.21 -34.50
N ALA A 230 -17.72 21.45 -34.90
CA ALA A 230 -18.66 20.83 -33.96
C ALA A 230 -17.99 19.73 -33.13
N VAL A 231 -17.18 18.88 -33.77
CA VAL A 231 -16.42 17.82 -33.07
C VAL A 231 -15.38 18.44 -32.12
N LEU A 232 -14.65 19.47 -32.58
CA LEU A 232 -13.67 20.17 -31.76
C LEU A 232 -14.31 20.89 -30.56
N SER A 233 -15.53 21.42 -30.69
CA SER A 233 -16.29 21.99 -29.56
C SER A 233 -16.60 20.95 -28.47
N ALA A 234 -16.91 19.71 -28.86
CA ALA A 234 -17.11 18.61 -27.92
C ALA A 234 -15.80 18.27 -27.19
N MET A 235 -14.70 18.07 -27.93
CA MET A 235 -13.37 17.85 -27.36
C MET A 235 -12.94 18.98 -26.41
N ASN A 236 -13.21 20.24 -26.78
CA ASN A 236 -12.96 21.41 -25.93
C ASN A 236 -13.76 21.32 -24.63
N THR A 237 -15.02 20.88 -24.67
CA THR A 237 -15.85 20.72 -23.47
C THR A 237 -15.28 19.63 -22.55
N SER A 238 -14.88 18.48 -23.10
CA SER A 238 -14.26 17.40 -22.33
C SER A 238 -12.99 17.88 -21.63
N ILE A 239 -12.02 18.43 -22.36
CA ILE A 239 -10.75 18.91 -21.79
C ILE A 239 -10.95 20.09 -20.82
N THR A 240 -11.99 20.91 -21.04
CA THR A 240 -12.34 21.96 -20.08
C THR A 240 -12.73 21.38 -18.72
N ARG A 241 -13.45 20.25 -18.69
CA ARG A 241 -13.84 19.57 -17.45
C ARG A 241 -12.70 18.78 -16.84
N VAL A 242 -11.92 18.06 -17.65
CA VAL A 242 -10.73 17.34 -17.17
C VAL A 242 -9.77 18.31 -16.47
N ASN A 243 -9.50 19.46 -17.08
CA ASN A 243 -8.65 20.48 -16.47
C ASN A 243 -9.23 21.11 -15.19
N GLU A 244 -10.52 20.94 -14.86
CA GLU A 244 -11.01 21.34 -13.53
C GLU A 244 -10.37 20.52 -12.41
N VAL A 245 -10.22 19.22 -12.65
CA VAL A 245 -9.68 18.28 -11.66
C VAL A 245 -8.16 18.36 -11.64
N PHE A 246 -7.53 18.28 -12.81
CA PHE A 246 -6.08 18.24 -12.94
C PHE A 246 -5.40 19.54 -12.48
N GLU A 247 -6.01 20.70 -12.72
CA GLU A 247 -5.40 21.94 -12.27
C GLU A 247 -5.56 22.15 -10.77
N ARG A 248 -6.67 21.68 -10.16
CA ARG A 248 -6.90 21.80 -8.72
C ARG A 248 -6.01 20.84 -7.93
N ASP A 249 -5.95 19.58 -8.36
CA ASP A 249 -5.28 18.52 -7.60
C ASP A 249 -3.78 18.40 -7.94
N LEU A 250 -3.35 18.80 -9.15
CA LEU A 250 -2.00 18.52 -9.67
C LEU A 250 -1.27 19.73 -10.27
N ALA A 251 -1.89 20.91 -10.33
CA ALA A 251 -1.39 22.04 -11.13
C ALA A 251 -1.05 21.66 -12.59
N VAL A 252 -1.82 20.74 -13.18
CA VAL A 252 -1.65 20.28 -14.57
C VAL A 252 -2.78 20.80 -15.44
N SER A 253 -2.43 21.38 -16.60
CA SER A 253 -3.36 21.86 -17.62
C SER A 253 -3.07 21.21 -18.97
N MET A 254 -4.10 20.73 -19.65
CA MET A 254 -4.01 20.21 -21.02
C MET A 254 -4.41 21.27 -22.05
N GLU A 255 -3.62 21.35 -23.12
CA GLU A 255 -3.84 22.24 -24.26
C GLU A 255 -3.88 21.46 -25.58
N ILE A 256 -4.99 21.58 -26.32
CA ILE A 256 -5.20 20.91 -27.61
C ILE A 256 -4.24 21.49 -28.67
N VAL A 257 -3.48 20.61 -29.32
CA VAL A 257 -2.43 20.94 -30.29
C VAL A 257 -2.90 21.77 -31.49
N ALA A 258 -1.98 22.52 -32.10
CA ALA A 258 -2.28 23.53 -33.13
C ALA A 258 -2.94 22.97 -34.40
N THR A 259 -2.71 21.71 -34.73
CA THR A 259 -3.20 21.04 -35.95
C THR A 259 -4.17 19.90 -35.65
N ASN A 260 -4.80 19.88 -34.47
CA ASN A 260 -5.69 18.79 -34.04
C ASN A 260 -6.86 18.54 -35.01
N ASP A 261 -7.31 19.56 -35.75
CA ASP A 261 -8.39 19.40 -36.73
C ASP A 261 -8.06 18.44 -37.89
N GLN A 262 -6.78 18.09 -38.07
CA GLN A 262 -6.31 17.15 -39.09
C GLN A 262 -6.55 15.67 -38.71
N ILE A 263 -6.66 15.37 -37.41
CA ILE A 263 -6.93 14.02 -36.88
C ILE A 263 -8.39 13.87 -36.44
N ILE A 264 -9.26 14.78 -36.89
CA ILE A 264 -10.72 14.66 -36.81
C ILE A 264 -11.22 14.01 -38.11
N TYR A 265 -11.54 12.73 -38.04
CA TYR A 265 -12.07 11.97 -39.16
C TYR A 265 -13.60 12.09 -39.19
N LEU A 266 -14.16 12.45 -40.35
CA LEU A 266 -15.59 12.75 -40.49
C LEU A 266 -16.40 11.59 -41.09
N ASP A 267 -15.74 10.56 -41.59
CA ASP A 267 -16.36 9.47 -42.33
C ASP A 267 -15.86 8.11 -41.80
N PRO A 268 -16.73 7.32 -41.13
CA PRO A 268 -16.41 6.01 -40.58
C PRO A 268 -15.80 5.03 -41.59
N ASP A 269 -16.17 5.15 -42.88
CA ASP A 269 -15.70 4.20 -43.90
C ASP A 269 -14.25 4.46 -44.33
N THR A 270 -13.68 5.61 -43.94
CA THR A 270 -12.36 6.07 -44.41
C THR A 270 -11.40 6.47 -43.30
N ASP A 271 -11.84 6.41 -42.05
CA ASP A 271 -10.96 6.66 -40.92
C ASP A 271 -9.99 5.48 -40.69
N PRO A 272 -8.88 5.69 -39.98
CA PRO A 272 -7.88 4.65 -39.77
C PRO A 272 -8.14 3.78 -38.52
N PHE A 273 -9.36 3.79 -37.96
CA PHE A 273 -9.63 3.31 -36.61
C PHE A 273 -10.68 2.20 -36.54
N THR A 274 -10.46 1.26 -35.62
CA THR A 274 -11.41 0.19 -35.30
C THR A 274 -12.33 0.61 -34.14
N ASN A 275 -13.35 1.43 -34.41
CA ASN A 275 -14.18 2.13 -33.40
C ASN A 275 -14.67 1.32 -32.19
N ASP A 276 -15.00 0.04 -32.37
CA ASP A 276 -15.60 -0.80 -31.33
C ASP A 276 -14.61 -1.69 -30.55
N ASP A 277 -13.31 -1.64 -30.88
CA ASP A 277 -12.28 -2.49 -30.28
C ASP A 277 -11.16 -1.66 -29.64
N GLY A 278 -11.25 -1.45 -28.32
CA GLY A 278 -10.26 -0.69 -27.56
C GLY A 278 -8.85 -1.27 -27.60
N ASP A 279 -8.73 -2.61 -27.63
CA ASP A 279 -7.42 -3.29 -27.64
C ASP A 279 -6.70 -3.07 -28.98
N THR A 280 -7.47 -2.92 -30.07
CA THR A 280 -6.92 -2.57 -31.39
C THR A 280 -6.68 -1.06 -31.52
N LEU A 281 -7.64 -0.22 -31.06
CA LEU A 281 -7.55 1.24 -31.13
C LEU A 281 -6.31 1.80 -30.44
N ILE A 282 -5.93 1.23 -29.28
CA ILE A 282 -4.79 1.73 -28.51
C ILE A 282 -3.45 1.55 -29.24
N ASP A 283 -3.36 0.61 -30.18
CA ASP A 283 -2.18 0.42 -31.01
C ASP A 283 -2.24 1.26 -32.29
N GLU A 284 -3.42 1.40 -32.90
CA GLU A 284 -3.64 2.22 -34.11
C GLU A 284 -3.34 3.71 -33.88
N ILE A 285 -3.72 4.24 -32.71
CA ILE A 285 -3.63 5.68 -32.44
C ILE A 285 -2.19 6.23 -32.46
N GLN A 286 -1.21 5.45 -32.00
CA GLN A 286 0.17 5.91 -31.89
C GLN A 286 0.71 6.35 -33.25
N ASP A 287 0.60 5.46 -34.25
CA ASP A 287 1.06 5.72 -35.61
C ASP A 287 0.27 6.86 -36.28
N VAL A 288 -1.04 6.96 -36.01
CA VAL A 288 -1.90 8.00 -36.59
C VAL A 288 -1.49 9.38 -36.10
N ILE A 289 -1.31 9.57 -34.80
CA ILE A 289 -0.91 10.87 -34.24
C ILE A 289 0.53 11.20 -34.64
N ASP A 290 1.46 10.25 -34.58
CA ASP A 290 2.85 10.46 -34.97
C ASP A 290 2.99 10.88 -36.43
N THR A 291 2.22 10.26 -37.33
CA THR A 291 2.27 10.58 -38.77
C THR A 291 1.67 11.94 -39.10
N ASN A 292 0.54 12.29 -38.47
CA ASN A 292 -0.23 13.48 -38.87
C ASN A 292 0.11 14.73 -38.06
N ILE A 293 0.41 14.59 -36.77
CA ILE A 293 0.78 15.70 -35.88
C ILE A 293 2.30 15.83 -35.77
N GLY A 294 3.03 14.71 -35.76
CA GLY A 294 4.48 14.66 -35.56
C GLY A 294 4.86 14.51 -34.10
N VAL A 295 5.80 13.60 -33.81
CA VAL A 295 6.22 13.19 -32.45
C VAL A 295 6.59 14.39 -31.56
N ASP A 296 7.24 15.42 -32.08
CA ASP A 296 7.69 16.58 -31.28
C ASP A 296 6.56 17.60 -30.97
N ASN A 297 5.40 17.45 -31.61
CA ASN A 297 4.33 18.45 -31.58
C ASN A 297 3.23 18.16 -30.55
N TYR A 298 3.33 17.06 -29.82
CA TYR A 298 2.40 16.68 -28.76
C TYR A 298 3.11 15.95 -27.62
N ASP A 299 2.53 16.01 -26.43
CA ASP A 299 3.08 15.45 -25.19
C ASP A 299 2.27 14.25 -24.70
N ILE A 300 0.98 14.23 -25.03
CA ILE A 300 0.02 13.16 -24.76
C ILE A 300 -0.95 13.06 -25.95
N GLY A 301 -1.25 11.85 -26.38
CA GLY A 301 -2.24 11.56 -27.42
C GLY A 301 -3.37 10.69 -26.88
N HIS A 302 -4.57 10.87 -27.43
CA HIS A 302 -5.78 10.18 -26.98
C HIS A 302 -6.80 10.07 -28.12
N VAL A 303 -7.60 9.02 -28.19
CA VAL A 303 -8.67 8.87 -29.20
C VAL A 303 -10.03 8.80 -28.54
N PHE A 304 -11.00 9.52 -29.13
CA PHE A 304 -12.40 9.42 -28.78
C PHE A 304 -13.18 8.62 -29.83
N SER A 305 -13.96 7.66 -29.35
CA SER A 305 -14.77 6.74 -30.15
C SER A 305 -16.20 6.61 -29.60
N THR A 306 -17.07 5.91 -30.32
CA THR A 306 -18.42 5.54 -29.83
C THR A 306 -18.50 4.12 -29.27
N GLY A 307 -17.42 3.35 -29.37
CA GLY A 307 -17.28 2.00 -28.83
C GLY A 307 -15.88 1.76 -28.27
N GLY A 308 -15.53 0.54 -27.88
CA GLY A 308 -14.18 0.19 -27.42
C GLY A 308 -13.87 0.42 -25.93
N GLY A 309 -14.72 1.13 -25.18
CA GLY A 309 -14.56 1.29 -23.72
C GLY A 309 -13.43 2.25 -23.32
N GLY A 310 -12.76 1.98 -22.20
CA GLY A 310 -11.61 2.76 -21.72
C GLY A 310 -10.36 1.88 -21.63
N ILE A 311 -9.25 2.35 -22.21
CA ILE A 311 -7.94 1.70 -22.07
C ILE A 311 -6.82 2.72 -22.28
N ALA A 312 -5.84 2.69 -21.39
CA ALA A 312 -4.66 3.55 -21.48
C ALA A 312 -3.39 2.81 -21.05
N SER A 313 -2.27 3.19 -21.67
CA SER A 313 -0.93 2.82 -21.18
C SER A 313 -0.59 3.66 -19.96
N VAL A 314 -0.23 3.00 -18.85
CA VAL A 314 0.12 3.67 -17.59
C VAL A 314 1.45 4.41 -17.73
N ALA A 315 1.53 5.64 -17.20
CA ALA A 315 2.75 6.46 -17.21
C ALA A 315 3.36 6.63 -18.62
N SER A 316 2.51 6.89 -19.61
CA SER A 316 2.90 6.97 -21.02
C SER A 316 3.20 8.39 -21.51
N VAL A 317 2.76 9.43 -20.80
CA VAL A 317 2.99 10.83 -21.19
C VAL A 317 4.48 11.10 -21.41
N CYS A 318 4.82 11.90 -22.43
CA CYS A 318 6.20 12.21 -22.84
C CYS A 318 7.06 11.03 -23.36
N THR A 319 6.57 9.79 -23.36
CA THR A 319 7.31 8.61 -23.86
C THR A 319 7.11 8.37 -25.37
N SER A 320 7.70 7.30 -25.91
CA SER A 320 7.38 6.82 -27.27
C SER A 320 6.00 6.18 -27.41
N ALA A 321 5.32 5.91 -26.30
CA ALA A 321 3.97 5.34 -26.25
C ALA A 321 2.91 6.40 -25.85
N LYS A 322 3.27 7.68 -25.89
CA LYS A 322 2.47 8.79 -25.34
C LYS A 322 1.11 9.02 -26.00
N ALA A 323 0.81 8.41 -27.14
CA ALA A 323 -0.51 8.47 -27.76
C ALA A 323 -1.46 7.32 -27.37
N ARG A 324 -1.00 6.33 -26.61
CA ARG A 324 -1.77 5.12 -26.28
C ARG A 324 -2.82 5.36 -25.17
N GLY A 325 -3.87 6.10 -25.50
CA GLY A 325 -5.05 6.31 -24.66
C GLY A 325 -6.34 6.32 -25.47
N VAL A 326 -7.36 5.61 -25.00
CA VAL A 326 -8.64 5.40 -25.69
C VAL A 326 -9.78 5.66 -24.73
N THR A 327 -10.74 6.48 -25.14
CA THR A 327 -12.02 6.64 -24.44
C THR A 327 -13.19 6.55 -25.41
N GLY A 328 -14.08 5.60 -25.17
CA GLY A 328 -15.20 5.29 -26.04
C GLY A 328 -16.52 5.06 -25.31
N SER A 329 -17.58 5.66 -25.81
CA SER A 329 -18.94 5.50 -25.27
C SER A 329 -20.00 5.69 -26.35
N ALA A 330 -21.06 4.88 -26.32
CA ALA A 330 -22.18 5.01 -27.26
C ALA A 330 -22.88 6.39 -27.18
N ASN A 331 -22.74 7.08 -26.03
CA ASN A 331 -23.19 8.45 -25.83
C ASN A 331 -22.03 9.27 -25.27
N PRO A 332 -21.09 9.75 -26.11
CA PRO A 332 -19.85 10.37 -25.66
C PRO A 332 -20.07 11.86 -25.30
N VAL A 333 -20.99 12.11 -24.37
CA VAL A 333 -21.37 13.44 -23.93
C VAL A 333 -21.59 13.48 -22.43
N GLY A 334 -21.41 14.67 -21.88
CA GLY A 334 -21.73 14.91 -20.48
C GLY A 334 -20.69 14.31 -19.56
N ASP A 335 -20.94 14.50 -18.27
CA ASP A 335 -20.01 14.20 -17.21
C ASP A 335 -19.62 12.71 -17.06
N PRO A 336 -20.53 11.74 -17.26
CA PRO A 336 -20.13 10.33 -17.28
C PRO A 336 -19.08 9.99 -18.33
N PHE A 337 -19.06 10.72 -19.44
CA PHE A 337 -18.00 10.57 -20.44
C PHE A 337 -16.77 11.40 -20.05
N ASP A 338 -16.94 12.69 -19.78
CA ASP A 338 -15.83 13.64 -19.59
C ASP A 338 -15.01 13.40 -18.31
N ILE A 339 -15.66 12.98 -17.22
CA ILE A 339 -15.02 12.74 -15.92
C ILE A 339 -14.79 11.24 -15.71
N ASP A 340 -15.86 10.44 -15.73
CA ASP A 340 -15.74 9.05 -15.30
C ASP A 340 -14.88 8.21 -16.27
N PHE A 341 -14.75 8.62 -17.55
CA PHE A 341 -13.92 7.92 -18.55
C PHE A 341 -12.71 8.78 -18.94
N VAL A 342 -12.90 9.94 -19.57
CA VAL A 342 -11.78 10.70 -20.16
C VAL A 342 -10.76 11.10 -19.09
N ALA A 343 -11.21 11.66 -17.95
CA ALA A 343 -10.28 12.04 -16.88
C ALA A 343 -9.63 10.82 -16.20
N HIS A 344 -10.32 9.68 -16.14
CA HIS A 344 -9.82 8.41 -15.61
C HIS A 344 -8.69 7.84 -16.49
N GLU A 345 -8.92 7.72 -17.79
CA GLU A 345 -7.92 7.19 -18.74
C GLU A 345 -6.71 8.12 -18.87
N ILE A 346 -6.92 9.44 -18.85
CA ILE A 346 -5.82 10.40 -18.77
C ILE A 346 -5.07 10.23 -17.44
N GLY A 347 -5.76 9.97 -16.32
CA GLY A 347 -5.13 9.64 -15.03
C GLY A 347 -4.16 8.46 -15.13
N HIS A 348 -4.52 7.39 -15.85
CA HIS A 348 -3.61 6.29 -16.16
C HIS A 348 -2.42 6.74 -16.99
N GLN A 349 -2.64 7.50 -18.09
CA GLN A 349 -1.53 8.01 -18.90
C GLN A 349 -0.52 8.82 -18.08
N PHE A 350 -0.99 9.53 -17.05
CA PHE A 350 -0.14 10.25 -16.11
C PHE A 350 0.53 9.37 -15.03
N GLY A 351 0.03 8.16 -14.77
CA GLY A 351 0.69 7.16 -13.92
C GLY A 351 -0.14 6.61 -12.76
N ALA A 352 -1.37 7.09 -12.56
CA ALA A 352 -2.20 6.58 -11.47
C ALA A 352 -2.72 5.16 -11.76
N THR A 353 -2.77 4.32 -10.73
CA THR A 353 -3.44 3.01 -10.77
C THR A 353 -4.77 3.04 -10.02
N HIS A 354 -5.53 1.95 -10.08
CA HIS A 354 -6.87 1.91 -9.51
C HIS A 354 -6.88 1.96 -7.98
N THR A 355 -7.90 2.61 -7.40
CA THR A 355 -8.00 2.79 -5.94
C THR A 355 -8.99 1.85 -5.24
N PHE A 356 -9.82 1.11 -5.98
CA PHE A 356 -10.87 0.27 -5.41
C PHE A 356 -10.37 -1.10 -4.93
N ASN A 357 -11.02 -1.66 -3.90
CA ASN A 357 -10.61 -2.91 -3.26
C ASN A 357 -11.48 -4.13 -3.61
N ASN A 358 -12.29 -4.04 -4.66
CA ASN A 358 -13.02 -5.17 -5.25
C ASN A 358 -12.25 -5.78 -6.43
N SER A 359 -12.44 -7.06 -6.76
CA SER A 359 -11.64 -7.73 -7.80
C SER A 359 -11.89 -7.18 -9.21
N CYS A 360 -13.13 -6.79 -9.52
CA CYS A 360 -13.54 -6.13 -10.77
C CYS A 360 -12.95 -6.77 -12.04
N ASN A 361 -13.12 -8.09 -12.21
CA ASN A 361 -12.54 -8.85 -13.33
C ASN A 361 -11.01 -8.76 -13.39
N ASN A 362 -10.34 -8.81 -12.24
CA ASN A 362 -8.89 -8.68 -12.06
C ASN A 362 -8.32 -7.29 -12.42
N ASN A 363 -9.13 -6.24 -12.31
CA ASN A 363 -8.64 -4.85 -12.48
C ASN A 363 -8.22 -4.20 -11.16
N ARG A 364 -8.32 -4.89 -10.02
CA ARG A 364 -7.81 -4.39 -8.74
C ARG A 364 -6.30 -4.16 -8.84
N SER A 365 -5.84 -2.96 -8.46
CA SER A 365 -4.41 -2.69 -8.36
C SER A 365 -3.90 -3.01 -6.95
N ASP A 366 -3.06 -4.03 -6.82
CA ASP A 366 -2.70 -4.59 -5.52
C ASP A 366 -2.02 -3.64 -4.55
N ASN A 367 -1.38 -2.58 -5.05
CA ASN A 367 -0.68 -1.58 -4.24
C ASN A 367 -1.55 -0.39 -3.86
N THR A 368 -2.54 -0.02 -4.67
CA THR A 368 -3.32 1.22 -4.45
C THR A 368 -4.78 1.00 -4.11
N ALA A 369 -5.21 -0.25 -3.90
CA ALA A 369 -6.57 -0.64 -3.55
C ALA A 369 -6.97 -0.27 -2.11
N VAL A 370 -7.10 1.03 -1.85
CA VAL A 370 -7.33 1.65 -0.53
C VAL A 370 -8.76 2.14 -0.30
N GLU A 371 -9.66 1.98 -1.28
CA GLU A 371 -11.08 2.32 -1.13
C GLU A 371 -11.97 1.07 -1.07
N PRO A 372 -12.98 1.02 -0.18
CA PRO A 372 -13.87 -0.13 -0.09
C PRO A 372 -14.74 -0.28 -1.35
N GLY A 373 -15.19 -1.50 -1.63
CA GLY A 373 -16.07 -1.82 -2.75
C GLY A 373 -15.52 -1.34 -4.09
N SER A 374 -16.35 -0.68 -4.88
CA SER A 374 -15.92 0.00 -6.12
C SER A 374 -15.30 1.37 -5.93
N GLY A 375 -15.11 1.84 -4.70
CA GLY A 375 -14.58 3.15 -4.35
C GLY A 375 -15.48 4.33 -4.73
N SER A 376 -14.96 5.54 -4.51
CA SER A 376 -15.66 6.82 -4.71
C SER A 376 -14.85 7.82 -5.55
N THR A 377 -13.51 7.75 -5.55
CA THR A 377 -12.66 8.73 -6.25
C THR A 377 -12.54 8.48 -7.76
N LEU A 378 -11.88 9.40 -8.47
CA LEU A 378 -11.74 9.36 -9.92
C LEU A 378 -11.10 8.07 -10.46
N MET A 379 -10.07 7.53 -9.79
CA MET A 379 -9.40 6.29 -10.19
C MET A 379 -10.09 5.02 -9.64
N ALA A 380 -11.29 5.17 -9.09
CA ALA A 380 -12.13 4.08 -8.64
C ALA A 380 -13.13 3.65 -9.75
N TYR A 381 -13.82 2.53 -9.53
CA TYR A 381 -14.84 1.97 -10.45
C TYR A 381 -16.27 2.26 -9.95
N ALA A 382 -16.47 3.44 -9.37
CA ALA A 382 -17.72 3.81 -8.70
C ALA A 382 -18.92 3.65 -9.64
N GLY A 383 -19.84 2.76 -9.27
CA GLY A 383 -21.09 2.52 -10.01
C GLY A 383 -21.05 1.36 -11.00
N ILE A 384 -19.87 0.83 -11.32
CA ILE A 384 -19.71 -0.18 -12.38
C ILE A 384 -19.18 -1.53 -11.88
N CYS A 385 -18.65 -1.59 -10.67
CA CYS A 385 -18.10 -2.82 -10.08
C CYS A 385 -18.76 -3.22 -8.74
N PRO A 386 -19.92 -3.90 -8.77
CA PRO A 386 -20.62 -4.28 -7.55
C PRO A 386 -19.77 -5.14 -6.59
N PRO A 387 -19.83 -4.93 -5.25
CA PRO A 387 -20.76 -4.03 -4.57
C PRO A 387 -20.35 -2.55 -4.68
N ASN A 388 -21.31 -1.71 -5.11
CA ASN A 388 -21.05 -0.31 -5.43
C ASN A 388 -21.21 0.61 -4.22
N VAL A 389 -20.16 1.39 -3.90
CA VAL A 389 -20.21 2.42 -2.84
C VAL A 389 -21.14 3.56 -3.22
N GLN A 390 -21.08 3.95 -4.50
CA GLN A 390 -21.96 4.94 -5.12
C GLN A 390 -22.11 4.67 -6.62
N GLY A 391 -22.93 5.47 -7.31
CA GLY A 391 -23.32 5.21 -8.71
C GLY A 391 -22.44 5.86 -9.79
N ALA A 392 -21.50 6.72 -9.43
CA ALA A 392 -20.56 7.39 -10.33
C ALA A 392 -19.40 7.96 -9.50
N SER A 393 -18.24 8.22 -10.09
CA SER A 393 -17.07 8.75 -9.36
C SER A 393 -17.25 10.22 -8.98
N ASP A 394 -16.64 10.63 -7.87
CA ASP A 394 -16.48 12.04 -7.55
C ASP A 394 -15.24 12.60 -8.29
N PRO A 395 -15.29 13.81 -8.87
CA PRO A 395 -14.21 14.35 -9.71
C PRO A 395 -13.05 14.93 -8.87
N PHE A 396 -12.35 14.06 -8.15
CA PHE A 396 -11.10 14.33 -7.46
C PHE A 396 -10.25 13.07 -7.37
N PHE A 397 -8.94 13.26 -7.32
CA PHE A 397 -7.99 12.17 -7.10
C PHE A 397 -7.86 11.85 -5.60
N HIS A 398 -7.72 10.56 -5.30
CA HIS A 398 -7.26 10.09 -3.99
C HIS A 398 -5.81 10.53 -3.74
N ALA A 399 -5.40 10.68 -2.49
CA ALA A 399 -4.04 11.03 -2.09
C ALA A 399 -2.97 10.12 -2.73
N VAL A 400 -3.24 8.81 -2.79
CA VAL A 400 -2.37 7.82 -3.45
C VAL A 400 -2.24 8.06 -4.95
N SER A 401 -3.32 8.46 -5.64
CA SER A 401 -3.27 8.76 -7.08
C SER A 401 -2.53 10.07 -7.36
N ILE A 402 -2.67 11.07 -6.48
CA ILE A 402 -1.89 12.31 -6.57
C ILE A 402 -0.41 12.02 -6.42
N ALA A 403 -0.02 11.23 -5.41
CA ALA A 403 1.38 10.84 -5.19
C ALA A 403 1.97 10.13 -6.42
N GLN A 404 1.27 9.12 -6.96
CA GLN A 404 1.73 8.40 -8.16
C GLN A 404 1.93 9.30 -9.38
N ILE A 405 0.95 10.17 -9.65
CA ILE A 405 1.04 11.10 -10.78
C ILE A 405 2.16 12.11 -10.55
N TRP A 406 2.28 12.62 -9.33
CA TRP A 406 3.27 13.63 -8.99
C TRP A 406 4.69 13.09 -9.09
N ASN A 407 4.96 11.90 -8.51
CA ASN A 407 6.24 11.21 -8.65
C ASN A 407 6.61 11.00 -10.13
N ASN A 408 5.65 10.59 -10.96
CA ASN A 408 5.91 10.44 -12.40
C ASN A 408 6.18 11.77 -13.13
N ILE A 409 5.70 12.90 -12.58
CA ILE A 409 5.95 14.26 -13.08
C ILE A 409 7.30 14.82 -12.61
N THR A 410 7.71 14.53 -11.38
CA THR A 410 8.95 15.09 -10.78
C THR A 410 10.17 14.25 -11.10
N ASP A 411 10.04 12.93 -10.97
CA ASP A 411 11.17 11.98 -11.00
C ASP A 411 11.00 10.90 -12.09
N GLY A 412 9.79 10.75 -12.62
CA GLY A 412 9.47 9.80 -13.67
C GLY A 412 9.64 10.34 -15.10
N VAL A 413 8.78 9.84 -15.99
CA VAL A 413 8.92 10.04 -17.44
C VAL A 413 8.16 11.25 -17.97
N ASN A 414 7.33 11.92 -17.16
CA ASN A 414 6.47 13.02 -17.60
C ASN A 414 7.18 14.39 -17.52
N ASP A 415 8.38 14.52 -18.08
CA ASP A 415 9.23 15.72 -17.92
C ASP A 415 9.08 16.77 -19.03
N CYS A 416 8.22 16.54 -20.02
CA CYS A 416 8.13 17.36 -21.24
C CYS A 416 7.17 18.56 -21.17
N ALA A 417 6.57 18.83 -20.01
CA ALA A 417 5.61 19.92 -19.84
C ALA A 417 6.25 21.30 -20.02
N THR A 418 5.45 22.27 -20.51
CA THR A 418 5.82 23.69 -20.36
C THR A 418 5.43 24.17 -18.97
N THR A 419 6.40 24.63 -18.17
CA THR A 419 6.17 25.11 -16.80
C THR A 419 6.07 26.63 -16.72
N VAL A 420 5.14 27.12 -15.89
CA VAL A 420 5.00 28.54 -15.56
C VAL A 420 4.88 28.68 -14.04
N SER A 421 5.75 29.49 -13.43
CA SER A 421 5.59 29.85 -12.02
C SER A 421 4.35 30.72 -11.85
N ILE A 422 3.45 30.30 -10.97
CA ILE A 422 2.18 30.98 -10.70
C ILE A 422 2.21 31.80 -9.41
N GLY A 423 3.32 31.74 -8.66
CA GLY A 423 3.51 32.45 -7.40
C GLY A 423 2.52 32.03 -6.31
N ASN A 424 2.12 30.76 -6.35
CA ASN A 424 1.26 30.11 -5.36
C ASN A 424 2.13 29.23 -4.46
N ASN A 425 1.99 29.35 -3.15
CA ASN A 425 2.69 28.52 -2.18
C ASN A 425 1.80 27.37 -1.76
N ALA A 426 2.39 26.22 -1.47
CA ALA A 426 1.63 25.08 -0.95
C ALA A 426 1.06 25.39 0.45
N PRO A 427 -0.11 24.84 0.80
CA PRO A 427 -0.57 24.86 2.19
C PRO A 427 0.41 24.09 3.07
N VAL A 428 0.44 24.41 4.37
CA VAL A 428 1.28 23.73 5.36
C VAL A 428 0.39 23.16 6.45
N ILE A 429 0.46 21.85 6.66
CA ILE A 429 -0.26 21.14 7.71
C ILE A 429 0.55 21.21 9.01
N THR A 430 -0.12 21.51 10.13
CA THR A 430 0.47 21.31 11.46
C THR A 430 0.60 19.81 11.70
N THR A 431 1.79 19.36 12.09
CA THR A 431 2.11 17.94 12.35
C THR A 431 1.01 17.23 13.12
N LEU A 432 0.53 16.12 12.57
CA LEU A 432 -0.47 15.26 13.18
C LEU A 432 0.18 14.31 14.22
N ASN A 433 -0.63 13.84 15.17
CA ASN A 433 -0.21 12.83 16.15
C ASN A 433 -0.92 11.51 15.86
N ASP A 434 -0.25 10.40 16.10
CA ASP A 434 -0.87 9.08 16.14
C ASP A 434 -1.72 8.89 17.41
N TYR A 435 -2.72 8.02 17.32
CA TYR A 435 -3.65 7.75 18.43
C TYR A 435 -3.84 6.25 18.66
N THR A 436 -3.98 5.85 19.92
CA THR A 436 -4.50 4.53 20.29
C THR A 436 -5.89 4.69 20.90
N ILE A 437 -6.88 3.99 20.33
CA ILE A 437 -8.30 4.09 20.70
C ILE A 437 -8.85 2.71 21.09
N PRO A 438 -9.92 2.64 21.91
CA PRO A 438 -10.64 1.39 22.15
C PRO A 438 -11.35 0.88 20.89
N LYS A 439 -11.31 -0.42 20.63
CA LYS A 439 -12.08 -1.03 19.52
C LYS A 439 -13.59 -0.82 19.72
N GLY A 440 -14.35 -0.86 18.64
CA GLY A 440 -15.81 -0.72 18.68
C GLY A 440 -16.32 0.66 19.09
N THR A 441 -15.47 1.69 19.02
CA THR A 441 -15.77 3.05 19.51
C THR A 441 -15.64 4.07 18.38
N ALA A 442 -16.56 5.03 18.30
CA ALA A 442 -16.50 6.12 17.34
C ALA A 442 -15.32 7.06 17.64
N PHE A 443 -14.78 7.70 16.61
CA PHE A 443 -13.71 8.69 16.74
C PHE A 443 -13.85 9.79 15.68
N TYR A 444 -13.07 10.85 15.82
CA TYR A 444 -12.93 11.88 14.80
C TYR A 444 -11.46 12.13 14.50
N LEU A 445 -11.16 12.64 13.32
CA LEU A 445 -9.85 13.19 12.98
C LEU A 445 -10.00 14.68 12.69
N GLU A 446 -9.04 15.48 13.15
CA GLU A 446 -9.04 16.92 12.98
C GLU A 446 -7.61 17.38 12.71
N GLY A 447 -7.44 18.18 11.66
CA GLY A 447 -6.16 18.75 11.28
C GLY A 447 -6.24 20.26 11.24
N THR A 448 -5.08 20.92 11.21
CA THR A 448 -5.02 22.35 10.94
C THR A 448 -3.99 22.60 9.84
N ALA A 449 -4.30 23.51 8.93
CA ALA A 449 -3.39 23.93 7.89
C ALA A 449 -3.43 25.45 7.73
N THR A 450 -2.29 26.01 7.33
CA THR A 450 -2.16 27.43 7.00
C THR A 450 -1.70 27.57 5.57
N ASP A 451 -2.12 28.65 4.93
CA ASP A 451 -1.68 29.00 3.58
C ASP A 451 -1.24 30.46 3.56
N THR A 452 -0.05 30.71 3.01
CA THR A 452 0.56 32.04 3.04
C THR A 452 -0.09 33.03 2.07
N ASP A 453 -0.74 32.52 1.02
CA ASP A 453 -1.44 33.32 0.01
C ASP A 453 -2.87 33.70 0.43
N GLY A 454 -3.35 33.12 1.53
CA GLY A 454 -4.70 33.32 2.04
C GLY A 454 -5.76 32.69 1.14
N ASP A 455 -5.41 31.58 0.49
CA ASP A 455 -6.31 30.77 -0.29
C ASP A 455 -7.27 29.96 0.59
N ILE A 456 -8.30 29.43 -0.06
CA ILE A 456 -9.39 28.76 0.63
C ILE A 456 -9.12 27.27 0.63
N LEU A 457 -8.79 26.77 1.80
CA LEU A 457 -8.44 25.37 1.99
C LEU A 457 -9.68 24.47 2.01
N THR A 458 -9.53 23.31 1.39
CA THR A 458 -10.42 22.16 1.55
C THR A 458 -9.62 20.94 1.99
N TYR A 459 -10.23 20.12 2.84
CA TYR A 459 -9.62 18.99 3.54
C TYR A 459 -10.33 17.70 3.14
N SER A 460 -9.57 16.63 2.93
CA SER A 460 -10.09 15.27 2.84
C SER A 460 -9.28 14.34 3.73
N TRP A 461 -9.97 13.59 4.58
CA TRP A 461 -9.41 12.48 5.34
C TRP A 461 -9.68 11.19 4.57
N GLU A 462 -8.64 10.51 4.14
CA GLU A 462 -8.71 9.41 3.19
C GLU A 462 -7.98 8.18 3.76
N GLN A 463 -8.64 7.03 3.84
CA GLN A 463 -7.97 5.83 4.35
C GLN A 463 -6.98 5.32 3.32
N ILE A 464 -5.81 4.87 3.77
CA ILE A 464 -4.71 4.40 2.91
C ILE A 464 -4.32 2.94 3.21
N ASP A 465 -5.11 2.24 4.03
CA ASP A 465 -4.93 0.81 4.29
C ASP A 465 -5.20 -0.02 3.05
N ASN A 466 -4.24 -0.86 2.68
CA ASN A 466 -4.37 -1.80 1.59
C ASN A 466 -4.29 -3.24 2.09
N ALA A 467 -5.35 -3.99 1.87
CA ALA A 467 -5.35 -5.43 1.98
C ALA A 467 -6.46 -6.03 1.12
N VAL A 468 -6.28 -7.26 0.65
CA VAL A 468 -7.33 -8.00 -0.07
C VAL A 468 -8.36 -8.48 0.93
N THR A 469 -9.47 -7.75 1.07
CA THR A 469 -10.52 -8.04 2.07
C THR A 469 -11.91 -8.22 1.44
N ALA A 470 -12.80 -8.89 2.15
CA ALA A 470 -14.19 -9.04 1.74
C ALA A 470 -14.89 -7.66 1.63
N GLN A 471 -15.73 -7.50 0.61
CA GLN A 471 -16.47 -6.26 0.34
C GLN A 471 -17.99 -6.54 0.36
N PRO A 472 -18.83 -5.72 1.03
CA PRO A 472 -18.46 -4.55 1.85
C PRO A 472 -17.63 -4.91 3.11
N PRO A 473 -16.92 -3.94 3.71
CA PRO A 473 -16.10 -4.18 4.90
C PRO A 473 -16.90 -4.77 6.07
N ALA A 474 -16.29 -5.70 6.80
CA ALA A 474 -16.89 -6.35 7.97
C ALA A 474 -16.33 -5.76 9.27
N SER A 475 -17.14 -5.70 10.33
CA SER A 475 -16.73 -5.12 11.61
C SER A 475 -15.72 -5.97 12.37
N ASP A 476 -15.51 -7.22 12.00
CA ASP A 476 -14.49 -8.11 12.58
C ASP A 476 -13.20 -8.16 11.74
N SER A 477 -13.10 -7.33 10.69
CA SER A 477 -11.91 -7.28 9.85
C SER A 477 -10.75 -6.56 10.55
N GLU A 478 -9.58 -7.21 10.55
CA GLU A 478 -8.34 -6.72 11.18
C GLU A 478 -7.48 -5.85 10.24
N GLU A 479 -7.81 -5.78 8.95
CA GLU A 479 -7.02 -5.06 7.94
C GLU A 479 -7.88 -4.49 6.80
N GLY A 480 -7.25 -3.78 5.87
CA GLY A 480 -7.87 -3.27 4.64
C GLY A 480 -8.83 -2.08 4.83
N PRO A 481 -9.37 -1.54 3.73
CA PRO A 481 -10.17 -0.33 3.77
C PRO A 481 -11.56 -0.56 4.37
N ALA A 482 -11.88 0.23 5.41
CA ALA A 482 -13.10 0.19 6.20
C ALA A 482 -13.96 1.46 6.03
N PHE A 483 -13.36 2.57 5.57
CA PHE A 483 -14.00 3.87 5.44
C PHE A 483 -13.91 4.40 4.02
N ARG A 484 -15.07 4.62 3.39
CA ARG A 484 -15.13 5.29 2.09
C ARG A 484 -14.58 6.71 2.17
N VAL A 485 -14.04 7.18 1.05
CA VAL A 485 -13.66 8.58 0.89
C VAL A 485 -14.88 9.45 0.62
N ARG A 486 -14.79 10.72 1.02
CA ARG A 486 -15.80 11.76 0.82
C ARG A 486 -15.18 12.92 0.07
N SER A 487 -15.98 13.65 -0.70
CA SER A 487 -15.51 14.82 -1.42
C SER A 487 -14.86 15.83 -0.46
N PRO A 488 -13.81 16.55 -0.88
CA PRO A 488 -13.13 17.53 -0.03
C PRO A 488 -14.10 18.53 0.61
N GLN A 489 -13.92 18.82 1.90
CA GLN A 489 -14.79 19.68 2.71
C GLN A 489 -14.02 20.90 3.23
N PHE A 490 -14.72 21.96 3.62
CA PHE A 490 -14.07 23.12 4.26
C PHE A 490 -13.80 22.93 5.75
N SER A 491 -14.46 21.96 6.38
CA SER A 491 -14.13 21.55 7.74
C SER A 491 -12.88 20.67 7.69
N SER A 492 -11.94 20.91 8.60
CA SER A 492 -10.77 20.06 8.78
C SER A 492 -11.06 18.85 9.68
N LYS A 493 -12.26 18.79 10.26
CA LYS A 493 -12.73 17.73 11.14
C LYS A 493 -13.62 16.74 10.40
N ARG A 494 -13.40 15.44 10.60
CA ARG A 494 -14.25 14.36 10.09
C ARG A 494 -14.53 13.32 11.18
N TYR A 495 -15.79 12.92 11.31
CA TYR A 495 -16.24 11.85 12.18
C TYR A 495 -16.27 10.49 11.48
N PHE A 496 -15.98 9.42 12.25
CA PHE A 496 -15.95 8.04 11.79
C PHE A 496 -16.83 7.15 12.69
N PRO A 497 -17.96 6.60 12.15
CA PRO A 497 -18.55 6.94 10.85
C PRO A 497 -19.10 8.38 10.85
N ARG A 498 -19.66 8.85 9.72
CA ARG A 498 -20.27 10.18 9.66
C ARG A 498 -21.32 10.42 10.77
N GLU A 499 -21.44 11.68 11.20
CA GLU A 499 -22.30 12.12 12.31
C GLU A 499 -23.74 11.58 12.24
N ALA A 500 -24.35 11.60 11.06
CA ALA A 500 -25.72 11.11 10.87
C ALA A 500 -25.88 9.61 11.21
N ASP A 501 -24.86 8.79 10.97
CA ASP A 501 -24.89 7.37 11.32
C ASP A 501 -24.62 7.17 12.82
N ILE A 502 -23.74 7.98 13.43
CA ILE A 502 -23.51 8.00 14.89
C ILE A 502 -24.81 8.36 15.63
N LEU A 503 -25.49 9.43 15.21
CA LEU A 503 -26.79 9.85 15.76
C LEU A 503 -27.88 8.78 15.61
N ALA A 504 -27.79 7.98 14.55
CA ALA A 504 -28.66 6.82 14.33
C ALA A 504 -28.26 5.58 15.15
N ASN A 505 -27.24 5.69 16.03
CA ASN A 505 -26.62 4.59 16.78
C ASN A 505 -26.08 3.47 15.87
N ASN A 506 -25.59 3.83 14.69
CA ASN A 506 -25.04 2.90 13.73
C ASN A 506 -23.54 3.15 13.54
N LEU A 507 -22.71 2.36 14.23
CA LEU A 507 -21.25 2.40 14.09
C LEU A 507 -20.73 1.54 12.93
N ASN A 508 -21.61 0.77 12.28
CA ASN A 508 -21.26 -0.14 11.18
C ASN A 508 -22.11 0.10 9.92
N PRO A 509 -22.30 1.35 9.43
CA PRO A 509 -22.89 1.57 8.13
C PRO A 509 -22.05 0.89 7.05
N THR A 510 -22.69 0.48 5.95
CA THR A 510 -22.13 -0.43 4.94
C THR A 510 -20.72 -0.08 4.42
N TRP A 511 -20.34 1.19 4.42
CA TRP A 511 -19.08 1.68 3.82
C TRP A 511 -18.20 2.51 4.76
N GLU A 512 -18.58 2.63 6.04
CA GLU A 512 -17.80 3.33 7.08
C GLU A 512 -17.90 2.50 8.35
N VAL A 513 -17.08 1.46 8.49
CA VAL A 513 -17.26 0.42 9.51
C VAL A 513 -16.24 0.57 10.62
N ILE A 514 -16.71 0.76 11.86
CA ILE A 514 -15.87 0.71 13.05
C ILE A 514 -15.56 -0.76 13.37
N SER A 515 -14.29 -1.10 13.53
CA SER A 515 -13.89 -2.47 13.83
C SER A 515 -14.12 -2.80 15.30
N SER A 516 -14.61 -4.01 15.52
CA SER A 516 -14.75 -4.70 16.80
C SER A 516 -13.53 -5.58 17.14
N ALA A 517 -12.58 -5.70 16.20
CA ALA A 517 -11.29 -6.35 16.39
C ALA A 517 -10.18 -5.31 16.58
N GLY A 518 -9.05 -5.73 17.16
CA GLY A 518 -7.86 -4.86 17.24
C GLY A 518 -7.24 -4.74 15.86
N ARG A 519 -6.88 -3.51 15.45
CA ARG A 519 -6.29 -3.22 14.15
C ARG A 519 -5.70 -1.84 14.07
N GLU A 520 -4.95 -1.56 13.01
CA GLU A 520 -4.55 -0.21 12.66
C GLU A 520 -5.45 0.35 11.54
N TYR A 521 -5.67 1.66 11.61
CA TYR A 521 -6.21 2.46 10.53
C TYR A 521 -5.18 3.51 10.14
N ASN A 522 -4.82 3.54 8.87
CA ASN A 522 -3.92 4.54 8.33
C ASN A 522 -4.73 5.54 7.49
N PHE A 523 -4.66 6.82 7.82
CA PHE A 523 -5.38 7.89 7.13
C PHE A 523 -4.40 8.96 6.62
N ALA A 524 -4.62 9.43 5.40
CA ALA A 524 -4.01 10.64 4.86
C ALA A 524 -4.95 11.84 5.08
N LEU A 525 -4.43 12.93 5.64
CA LEU A 525 -5.03 14.25 5.55
C LEU A 525 -4.50 14.93 4.29
N LEU A 526 -5.34 15.11 3.29
CA LEU A 526 -5.00 15.85 2.08
C LEU A 526 -5.68 17.23 2.07
N VAL A 527 -4.86 18.27 1.99
CA VAL A 527 -5.29 19.68 1.95
C VAL A 527 -5.04 20.25 0.57
N ARG A 528 -6.07 20.89 -0.01
CA ARG A 528 -6.01 21.59 -1.31
C ARG A 528 -6.22 23.07 -1.09
N ASP A 529 -5.40 23.92 -1.69
CA ASP A 529 -5.54 25.38 -1.60
C ASP A 529 -6.62 25.98 -2.51
N ASN A 530 -7.02 25.24 -3.55
CA ASN A 530 -7.95 25.69 -4.59
C ASN A 530 -7.54 27.02 -5.27
N ASN A 531 -6.24 27.26 -5.43
CA ASN A 531 -5.76 28.51 -6.03
C ASN A 531 -6.21 28.67 -7.50
N LEU A 532 -6.60 29.90 -7.86
CA LEU A 532 -7.11 30.29 -9.18
C LEU A 532 -6.18 29.94 -10.35
N ASN A 533 -4.86 30.06 -10.14
CA ASN A 533 -3.85 29.93 -11.18
C ASN A 533 -3.33 28.48 -11.32
N GLY A 534 -3.72 27.58 -10.42
CA GLY A 534 -3.27 26.19 -10.33
C GLY A 534 -3.11 25.82 -8.86
N GLY A 535 -3.77 24.76 -8.42
CA GLY A 535 -3.79 24.37 -7.02
C GLY A 535 -2.50 23.70 -6.58
N GLN A 536 -2.16 23.87 -5.31
CA GLN A 536 -1.13 23.10 -4.60
C GLN A 536 -1.79 22.27 -3.50
N THR A 537 -1.11 21.21 -3.10
CA THR A 537 -1.58 20.26 -2.11
C THR A 537 -0.59 20.06 -0.98
N ALA A 538 -1.10 19.67 0.18
CA ALA A 538 -0.31 19.20 1.31
C ALA A 538 -0.90 17.91 1.84
N ARG A 539 -0.02 17.04 2.35
CA ARG A 539 -0.40 15.76 2.93
C ARG A 539 0.34 15.52 4.23
N ASP A 540 -0.38 15.01 5.21
CA ASP A 540 0.22 14.40 6.39
C ASP A 540 -0.60 13.15 6.75
N ASP A 541 0.06 12.12 7.28
CA ASP A 541 -0.58 10.84 7.56
C ASP A 541 -0.70 10.63 9.07
N VAL A 542 -1.79 9.98 9.48
CA VAL A 542 -2.05 9.63 10.87
C VAL A 542 -2.38 8.16 10.99
N LYS A 543 -1.80 7.52 12.01
CA LYS A 543 -2.14 6.17 12.40
C LYS A 543 -3.07 6.18 13.61
N VAL A 544 -4.17 5.43 13.50
CA VAL A 544 -5.12 5.20 14.58
C VAL A 544 -5.13 3.70 14.89
N THR A 545 -4.55 3.32 16.03
CA THR A 545 -4.53 1.94 16.51
C THR A 545 -5.76 1.65 17.35
N ALA A 546 -6.68 0.82 16.85
CA ALA A 546 -7.74 0.22 17.65
C ALA A 546 -7.14 -0.90 18.50
N ASP A 547 -7.02 -0.67 19.81
CA ASP A 547 -6.42 -1.63 20.74
C ASP A 547 -7.33 -2.85 20.94
N ALA A 548 -6.72 -4.04 20.91
CA ALA A 548 -7.43 -5.32 21.00
C ALA A 548 -8.01 -5.59 22.40
N ASN A 549 -7.43 -4.97 23.43
CA ASN A 549 -7.69 -5.27 24.85
C ASN A 549 -8.57 -4.23 25.57
N SER A 550 -8.94 -3.15 24.89
CA SER A 550 -9.84 -2.10 25.36
C SER A 550 -11.05 -1.96 24.47
N GLY A 551 -12.11 -1.38 25.02
CA GLY A 551 -13.35 -1.11 24.33
C GLY A 551 -14.40 -2.22 24.33
N PRO A 552 -15.64 -1.91 23.90
CA PRO A 552 -16.08 -0.59 23.44
C PRO A 552 -16.29 0.41 24.58
N PHE A 553 -15.94 1.68 24.36
CA PHE A 553 -16.22 2.78 25.31
C PHE A 553 -17.66 3.27 25.09
N LEU A 554 -18.50 3.17 26.13
CA LEU A 554 -19.95 3.35 25.99
C LEU A 554 -20.55 4.13 27.16
N ILE A 555 -21.49 5.03 26.88
CA ILE A 555 -22.34 5.63 27.92
C ILE A 555 -23.40 4.61 28.35
N THR A 556 -23.49 4.34 29.65
CA THR A 556 -24.40 3.33 30.22
C THR A 556 -25.61 3.95 30.93
N SER A 557 -25.61 5.27 31.17
CA SER A 557 -26.76 6.03 31.65
C SER A 557 -27.57 6.65 30.50
N GLN A 558 -28.78 7.12 30.79
CA GLN A 558 -29.67 7.78 29.81
C GLN A 558 -29.89 6.94 28.53
N THR A 559 -30.11 5.64 28.71
CA THR A 559 -30.35 4.67 27.61
C THR A 559 -31.79 4.67 27.09
N ASP A 560 -32.70 5.35 27.78
CA ASP A 560 -34.10 5.52 27.41
C ASP A 560 -34.44 7.01 27.28
N ASN A 561 -35.38 7.32 26.38
CA ASN A 561 -35.86 8.69 26.20
C ASN A 561 -36.41 9.21 27.53
N SER A 562 -35.88 10.34 27.98
CA SER A 562 -36.26 10.93 29.27
C SER A 562 -36.29 12.45 29.18
N THR A 563 -36.97 13.06 30.15
CA THR A 563 -37.02 14.51 30.32
C THR A 563 -36.15 14.90 31.49
N ILE A 564 -35.21 15.81 31.26
CA ILE A 564 -34.35 16.42 32.26
C ILE A 564 -34.77 17.89 32.43
N THR A 565 -34.92 18.32 33.67
CA THR A 565 -35.14 19.74 33.96
C THR A 565 -33.78 20.42 34.12
N GLY A 566 -33.58 21.55 33.46
CA GLY A 566 -32.33 22.32 33.55
C GLY A 566 -31.96 22.62 35.00
N GLY A 567 -30.68 22.69 35.32
CA GLY A 567 -30.19 22.93 36.68
C GLY A 567 -30.34 21.76 37.66
N ASP A 568 -30.93 20.62 37.26
CA ASP A 568 -30.87 19.39 38.05
C ASP A 568 -29.46 18.79 37.99
N ALA A 569 -29.01 18.21 39.11
CA ALA A 569 -27.83 17.35 39.15
C ALA A 569 -28.22 15.95 38.69
N VAL A 570 -27.56 15.45 37.65
CA VAL A 570 -27.87 14.16 37.02
C VAL A 570 -26.59 13.32 36.97
N GLY A 571 -26.69 12.07 37.45
CA GLY A 571 -25.61 11.10 37.35
C GLY A 571 -25.48 10.55 35.93
N ILE A 572 -24.27 10.65 35.40
CA ILE A 572 -23.84 10.11 34.12
C ILE A 572 -22.91 8.94 34.39
N THR A 573 -23.13 7.79 33.76
CA THR A 573 -22.25 6.61 33.90
C THR A 573 -21.81 6.10 32.54
N TRP A 574 -20.62 5.53 32.48
CA TRP A 574 -20.04 4.94 31.28
C TRP A 574 -19.20 3.70 31.61
N ASP A 575 -18.98 2.85 30.63
CA ASP A 575 -18.03 1.74 30.72
C ASP A 575 -16.62 2.26 30.45
N ILE A 576 -15.72 2.13 31.44
CA ILE A 576 -14.31 2.52 31.30
C ILE A 576 -13.63 1.67 30.22
N ALA A 577 -14.01 0.40 30.08
CA ALA A 577 -13.53 -0.51 29.03
C ALA A 577 -11.99 -0.53 28.83
N ASN A 578 -11.22 -0.53 29.93
CA ASN A 578 -9.75 -0.47 29.95
C ASN A 578 -9.14 0.76 29.23
N THR A 579 -9.92 1.81 28.96
CA THR A 579 -9.41 3.01 28.26
C THR A 579 -8.52 3.88 29.13
N ASN A 580 -8.63 3.79 30.45
CA ASN A 580 -7.88 4.58 31.42
C ASN A 580 -6.46 4.06 31.71
N ILE A 581 -6.07 2.94 31.10
CA ILE A 581 -4.74 2.34 31.24
C ILE A 581 -4.03 2.27 29.88
N ALA A 582 -2.72 2.07 29.88
CA ALA A 582 -1.95 1.88 28.66
C ALA A 582 -2.48 0.65 27.86
N PRO A 583 -2.50 0.71 26.51
CA PRO A 583 -1.91 1.76 25.67
C PRO A 583 -2.82 2.96 25.36
N VAL A 584 -4.12 2.92 25.69
CA VAL A 584 -5.07 4.02 25.38
C VAL A 584 -4.83 5.25 26.27
N ASN A 585 -4.58 5.04 27.57
CA ASN A 585 -4.16 6.06 28.53
C ASN A 585 -5.06 7.31 28.62
N ALA A 586 -6.37 7.13 28.49
CA ALA A 586 -7.39 8.17 28.67
C ALA A 586 -7.73 8.30 30.18
N THR A 587 -6.88 8.98 30.96
CA THR A 587 -7.04 9.08 32.42
C THR A 587 -8.15 10.04 32.87
N ALA A 588 -8.57 10.96 31.99
CA ALA A 588 -9.64 11.90 32.25
C ALA A 588 -10.56 12.09 31.02
N VAL A 589 -11.82 12.45 31.28
CA VAL A 589 -12.86 12.69 30.28
C VAL A 589 -13.52 14.05 30.47
N ASP A 590 -14.05 14.57 29.37
CA ASP A 590 -14.94 15.71 29.30
C ASP A 590 -16.35 15.23 28.92
N ILE A 591 -17.35 15.82 29.56
CA ILE A 591 -18.77 15.50 29.35
C ILE A 591 -19.46 16.71 28.73
N PHE A 592 -20.10 16.49 27.59
CA PHE A 592 -20.79 17.49 26.79
C PHE A 592 -22.25 17.11 26.55
N LEU A 593 -23.01 18.12 26.15
CA LEU A 593 -24.34 18.01 25.62
C LEU A 593 -24.36 18.44 24.15
N ILE A 594 -24.85 17.54 23.30
CA ILE A 594 -25.23 17.80 21.91
C ILE A 594 -26.67 18.31 21.94
N ILE A 595 -26.94 19.44 21.31
CA ILE A 595 -28.28 20.05 21.24
C ILE A 595 -28.71 20.10 19.77
N ASP A 596 -29.91 19.60 19.49
CA ASP A 596 -30.53 19.61 18.17
C ASP A 596 -29.60 19.08 17.06
N GLU A 597 -28.87 17.99 17.38
CA GLU A 597 -27.92 17.30 16.48
C GLU A 597 -26.66 18.12 16.11
N ASP A 598 -26.38 19.22 16.82
CA ASP A 598 -25.21 20.07 16.57
C ASP A 598 -23.93 19.52 17.26
N PHE A 599 -23.04 18.93 16.46
CA PHE A 599 -21.73 18.43 16.89
C PHE A 599 -20.64 19.51 16.98
N GLU A 600 -20.88 20.69 16.42
CA GLU A 600 -19.90 21.78 16.37
C GLU A 600 -20.00 22.67 17.62
N ASN A 601 -21.21 22.91 18.10
CA ASN A 601 -21.48 23.78 19.26
C ASN A 601 -21.85 22.97 20.51
N LEU A 602 -20.91 22.15 20.99
CA LEU A 602 -21.09 21.34 22.19
C LEU A 602 -21.20 22.21 23.46
N VAL A 603 -22.19 21.91 24.31
CA VAL A 603 -22.32 22.56 25.62
C VAL A 603 -21.61 21.73 26.68
N SER A 604 -20.58 22.29 27.32
CA SER A 604 -19.82 21.60 28.36
C SER A 604 -20.63 21.42 29.64
N LEU A 605 -20.61 20.20 30.21
CA LEU A 605 -21.24 19.84 31.47
C LEU A 605 -20.21 19.58 32.58
N ALA A 606 -19.09 18.92 32.24
CA ALA A 606 -17.94 18.71 33.10
C ALA A 606 -16.68 18.60 32.25
N THR A 607 -15.52 18.97 32.81
CA THR A 607 -14.23 18.90 32.12
C THR A 607 -13.15 18.32 33.03
N ASN A 608 -12.23 17.54 32.46
CA ASN A 608 -11.10 16.93 33.17
C ASN A 608 -11.52 16.10 34.39
N THR A 609 -12.64 15.39 34.27
CA THR A 609 -13.12 14.44 35.29
C THR A 609 -12.35 13.12 35.15
N PRO A 610 -11.96 12.44 36.24
CA PRO A 610 -11.32 11.12 36.16
C PRO A 610 -12.14 10.13 35.31
N ASN A 611 -11.46 9.31 34.52
CA ASN A 611 -12.10 8.24 33.76
C ASN A 611 -12.36 7.01 34.66
N ASP A 612 -13.26 7.15 35.63
CA ASP A 612 -13.59 6.14 36.65
C ASP A 612 -15.03 5.58 36.54
N GLY A 613 -15.76 5.96 35.50
CA GLY A 613 -17.03 5.35 35.08
C GLY A 613 -18.28 6.09 35.55
N ALA A 614 -18.18 7.15 36.37
CA ALA A 614 -19.34 7.92 36.80
C ALA A 614 -19.02 9.38 37.14
N GLU A 615 -19.94 10.29 36.83
CA GLU A 615 -19.85 11.71 37.22
C GLU A 615 -21.25 12.30 37.38
N ASN A 616 -21.45 13.15 38.39
CA ASN A 616 -22.67 13.95 38.50
C ASN A 616 -22.47 15.30 37.80
N VAL A 617 -23.38 15.67 36.90
CA VAL A 617 -23.30 16.94 36.16
C VAL A 617 -24.56 17.78 36.34
N ILE A 618 -24.42 19.10 36.28
CA ILE A 618 -25.54 20.04 36.34
C ILE A 618 -25.90 20.49 34.94
N PHE A 619 -27.15 20.22 34.52
CA PHE A 619 -27.61 20.64 33.19
C PHE A 619 -27.80 22.17 33.11
N PRO A 620 -27.60 22.79 31.94
CA PRO A 620 -27.88 24.21 31.75
C PRO A 620 -29.33 24.56 32.09
N GLY A 621 -29.53 25.66 32.81
CA GLY A 621 -30.84 26.06 33.32
C GLY A 621 -31.71 26.79 32.30
N ASP A 622 -31.10 27.38 31.26
CA ASP A 622 -31.73 28.26 30.28
C ASP A 622 -32.11 27.59 28.96
N ILE A 623 -31.75 26.31 28.78
CA ILE A 623 -31.92 25.57 27.54
C ILE A 623 -33.30 24.90 27.49
N THR A 624 -33.95 24.90 26.31
CA THR A 624 -35.13 24.08 26.03
C THR A 624 -34.98 23.41 24.69
N THR A 625 -34.99 22.08 24.67
CA THR A 625 -34.91 21.27 23.44
C THR A 625 -35.60 19.92 23.66
N SER A 626 -36.15 19.34 22.59
CA SER A 626 -36.65 17.95 22.58
C SER A 626 -35.65 16.96 22.01
N ASN A 627 -34.47 17.42 21.60
CA ASN A 627 -33.48 16.62 20.89
C ASN A 627 -32.08 16.91 21.43
N ALA A 628 -31.74 16.33 22.58
CA ALA A 628 -30.39 16.42 23.14
C ALA A 628 -29.76 15.04 23.35
N ARG A 629 -28.43 14.98 23.35
CA ARG A 629 -27.66 13.76 23.69
C ARG A 629 -26.43 14.11 24.51
N ILE A 630 -26.01 13.19 25.35
CA ILE A 630 -24.76 13.32 26.09
C ILE A 630 -23.62 12.82 25.19
N LEU A 631 -22.49 13.49 25.20
CA LEU A 631 -21.24 13.06 24.59
C LEU A 631 -20.15 13.00 25.66
N ILE A 632 -19.42 11.90 25.73
CA ILE A 632 -18.23 11.76 26.60
C ILE A 632 -17.03 11.50 25.71
N LYS A 633 -15.97 12.29 25.88
CA LYS A 633 -14.69 12.10 25.19
C LYS A 633 -13.52 12.27 26.16
N PRO A 634 -12.39 11.59 25.95
CA PRO A 634 -11.16 11.89 26.68
C PRO A 634 -10.64 13.30 26.41
N THR A 635 -9.89 13.83 27.37
CA THR A 635 -9.23 15.14 27.26
C THR A 635 -8.04 15.14 26.28
N ASN A 636 -7.40 13.98 26.09
CA ASN A 636 -6.15 13.80 25.35
C ASN A 636 -6.22 12.78 24.19
N ASN A 637 -7.43 12.39 23.77
CA ASN A 637 -7.62 11.36 22.74
C ASN A 637 -8.83 11.70 21.84
N ILE A 638 -8.98 10.97 20.73
CA ILE A 638 -9.92 11.29 19.65
C ILE A 638 -11.21 10.46 19.64
N PHE A 639 -11.28 9.38 20.44
CA PHE A 639 -12.48 8.56 20.54
C PHE A 639 -13.54 9.22 21.42
N PHE A 640 -14.80 8.86 21.23
CA PHE A 640 -15.90 9.35 22.04
C PHE A 640 -17.10 8.41 22.01
N ALA A 641 -17.99 8.58 22.99
CA ALA A 641 -19.28 7.90 23.03
C ALA A 641 -20.41 8.92 23.14
N ILE A 642 -21.58 8.59 22.59
CA ILE A 642 -22.80 9.36 22.79
C ILE A 642 -23.89 8.53 23.46
N SER A 643 -24.83 9.17 24.14
CA SER A 643 -25.98 8.49 24.73
C SER A 643 -26.83 7.86 23.62
N THR A 644 -27.32 6.65 23.84
CA THR A 644 -28.09 5.90 22.84
C THR A 644 -29.51 6.46 22.66
N ALA A 645 -30.09 7.04 23.71
CA ALA A 645 -31.38 7.71 23.64
C ALA A 645 -31.27 9.23 23.50
N THR A 646 -32.34 9.81 22.97
CA THR A 646 -32.52 11.26 22.87
C THR A 646 -33.21 11.78 24.14
N LEU A 647 -32.71 12.90 24.66
CA LEU A 647 -33.17 13.59 25.85
C LEU A 647 -34.01 14.80 25.48
N GLN A 648 -35.06 15.05 26.26
CA GLN A 648 -35.74 16.32 26.28
C GLN A 648 -35.21 17.15 27.45
N ILE A 649 -34.77 18.38 27.19
CA ILE A 649 -34.36 19.32 28.22
C ILE A 649 -35.39 20.44 28.32
N GLN A 650 -35.87 20.68 29.53
CA GLN A 650 -36.78 21.78 29.83
C GLN A 650 -36.05 22.88 30.57
N GLN A 651 -36.26 24.13 30.18
CA GLN A 651 -35.74 25.28 30.94
C GLN A 651 -36.28 25.20 32.37
N SER A 652 -35.42 25.50 33.35
CA SER A 652 -35.81 25.56 34.75
C SER A 652 -35.95 26.99 35.24
N GLU A 653 -36.71 27.17 36.29
CA GLU A 653 -36.93 28.44 36.97
C GLU A 653 -35.66 28.97 37.65
N PHE A 654 -34.80 28.09 38.19
CA PHE A 654 -33.51 28.48 38.76
C PHE A 654 -32.49 27.33 38.70
N LYS A 655 -31.20 27.64 38.88
CA LYS A 655 -30.13 26.66 39.12
C LYS A 655 -29.10 27.19 40.11
N LEU A 656 -28.32 26.27 40.69
CA LEU A 656 -27.07 26.60 41.35
C LEU A 656 -25.91 26.34 40.38
N ASP A 657 -25.17 27.38 40.03
CA ASP A 657 -23.91 27.28 39.28
C ASP A 657 -22.80 26.85 40.25
N ILE A 658 -22.67 25.54 40.44
CA ILE A 658 -21.62 24.90 41.23
C ILE A 658 -20.55 24.39 40.27
N ASN A 659 -19.29 24.74 40.50
CA ASN A 659 -18.19 24.40 39.57
C ASN A 659 -17.83 22.91 39.57
N SER A 660 -17.95 22.22 40.71
CA SER A 660 -17.69 20.79 40.85
C SER A 660 -18.63 20.18 41.88
N LEU A 661 -19.06 18.95 41.67
CA LEU A 661 -19.82 18.17 42.66
C LEU A 661 -18.92 17.21 43.45
N SER A 662 -17.62 17.13 43.14
CA SER A 662 -16.63 16.32 43.86
C SER A 662 -15.39 17.14 44.24
N TYR A 663 -14.94 17.00 45.49
CA TYR A 663 -13.82 17.76 46.05
C TYR A 663 -12.84 16.87 46.80
N GLU A 664 -11.55 17.09 46.61
CA GLU A 664 -10.49 16.48 47.43
C GLU A 664 -10.12 17.41 48.59
N VAL A 665 -9.96 16.84 49.79
CA VAL A 665 -9.69 17.60 51.02
C VAL A 665 -8.66 16.88 51.87
N CYS A 666 -7.71 17.63 52.42
CA CYS A 666 -6.76 17.13 53.40
C CYS A 666 -7.21 17.42 54.82
N LYS A 667 -7.46 16.41 55.66
CA LYS A 667 -7.71 16.68 57.09
C LYS A 667 -6.45 17.25 57.76
N PRO A 668 -6.56 18.22 58.68
CA PRO A 668 -7.79 18.75 59.28
C PRO A 668 -8.35 20.01 58.58
N ASN A 669 -8.03 20.25 57.30
CA ASN A 669 -8.46 21.48 56.61
C ASN A 669 -9.97 21.43 56.31
N ASP A 670 -10.61 22.59 56.44
CA ASP A 670 -11.99 22.81 56.01
C ASP A 670 -12.07 22.90 54.48
N LEU A 671 -13.16 22.38 53.91
CA LEU A 671 -13.48 22.59 52.50
C LEU A 671 -14.25 23.90 52.32
N ASN A 672 -13.78 24.74 51.41
CA ASN A 672 -14.42 25.99 51.05
C ASN A 672 -14.66 26.04 49.54
N PHE A 673 -15.90 26.31 49.14
CA PHE A 673 -16.27 26.54 47.75
C PHE A 673 -17.44 27.52 47.68
N SER A 674 -17.80 27.96 46.48
CA SER A 674 -18.91 28.89 46.26
C SER A 674 -19.77 28.44 45.09
N PHE A 675 -21.03 28.84 45.09
CA PHE A 675 -21.91 28.71 43.93
C PHE A 675 -22.65 30.02 43.65
N THR A 676 -23.10 30.21 42.40
CA THR A 676 -23.96 31.33 42.02
C THR A 676 -25.40 30.88 41.86
N TYR A 677 -26.34 31.57 42.51
CA TYR A 677 -27.78 31.36 42.32
C TYR A 677 -28.26 32.12 41.08
N SER A 678 -28.73 31.38 40.08
CA SER A 678 -29.19 31.92 38.79
C SER A 678 -30.65 31.59 38.55
N THR A 679 -31.44 32.56 38.08
CA THR A 679 -32.89 32.44 37.85
C THR A 679 -33.24 32.67 36.38
N PHE A 680 -34.20 31.92 35.86
CA PHE A 680 -34.71 32.04 34.49
C PHE A 680 -36.24 32.19 34.51
N ALA A 681 -36.86 32.33 33.33
CA ALA A 681 -38.31 32.44 33.17
C ALA A 681 -39.01 33.53 34.03
N GLY A 682 -38.27 34.52 34.54
CA GLY A 682 -38.81 35.56 35.43
C GLY A 682 -39.06 35.10 36.87
N PHE A 683 -38.46 33.99 37.30
CA PHE A 683 -38.59 33.46 38.66
C PHE A 683 -38.11 34.46 39.72
N ASN A 684 -38.85 34.57 40.83
CA ASN A 684 -38.62 35.57 41.87
C ASN A 684 -39.00 35.10 43.28
N GLU A 685 -39.14 33.79 43.49
CA GLU A 685 -39.40 33.24 44.82
C GLU A 685 -38.12 33.26 45.67
N THR A 686 -38.30 33.21 47.00
CA THR A 686 -37.17 32.97 47.91
C THR A 686 -36.83 31.48 47.91
N THR A 687 -35.60 31.17 47.50
CA THR A 687 -35.03 29.82 47.58
C THR A 687 -34.15 29.74 48.83
N ASN A 688 -34.42 28.77 49.71
CA ASN A 688 -33.63 28.51 50.92
C ASN A 688 -32.61 27.40 50.66
N PHE A 689 -31.42 27.54 51.22
CA PHE A 689 -30.34 26.56 51.09
C PHE A 689 -30.15 25.79 52.40
N THR A 690 -30.18 24.47 52.32
CA THR A 690 -29.91 23.58 53.46
C THR A 690 -28.99 22.45 53.04
N ALA A 691 -28.31 21.83 54.01
CA ALA A 691 -27.55 20.61 53.78
C ALA A 691 -28.22 19.44 54.52
N THR A 692 -28.49 18.34 53.82
CA THR A 692 -29.00 17.09 54.39
C THR A 692 -27.99 15.96 54.18
N ASP A 693 -28.21 14.84 54.87
CA ASP A 693 -27.35 13.66 54.80
C ASP A 693 -25.89 13.95 55.16
N VAL A 694 -25.66 15.03 55.92
CA VAL A 694 -24.33 15.44 56.36
C VAL A 694 -23.76 14.34 57.26
N PRO A 695 -22.60 13.76 56.92
CA PRO A 695 -21.94 12.73 57.72
C PRO A 695 -21.73 13.19 59.17
N ALA A 696 -21.92 12.27 60.11
CA ALA A 696 -21.75 12.57 61.52
C ALA A 696 -20.31 13.07 61.79
N GLY A 697 -20.18 14.31 62.25
CA GLY A 697 -18.89 14.98 62.48
C GLY A 697 -18.66 16.19 61.59
N LEU A 698 -19.29 16.25 60.41
CA LEU A 698 -19.23 17.40 59.52
C LEU A 698 -20.31 18.43 59.85
N ASN A 699 -20.00 19.70 59.56
CA ASN A 699 -20.96 20.80 59.59
C ASN A 699 -20.83 21.61 58.30
N VAL A 700 -21.96 21.89 57.64
CA VAL A 700 -22.01 22.68 56.40
C VAL A 700 -22.68 24.02 56.69
N ASN A 701 -21.96 25.11 56.44
CA ASN A 701 -22.44 26.47 56.67
C ASN A 701 -22.49 27.26 55.37
N PHE A 702 -23.57 28.03 55.18
CA PHE A 702 -23.76 28.93 54.04
C PHE A 702 -23.59 30.38 54.50
N SER A 703 -22.85 31.18 53.75
CA SER A 703 -22.71 32.63 53.98
C SER A 703 -24.08 33.33 54.06
N ASN A 704 -25.01 32.93 53.18
CA ASN A 704 -26.41 33.28 53.19
C ASN A 704 -27.27 32.01 53.06
N SER A 705 -28.27 31.84 53.91
CA SER A 705 -29.16 30.66 53.89
C SER A 705 -30.31 30.75 52.87
N SER A 706 -30.41 31.83 52.10
CA SER A 706 -31.41 32.00 51.04
C SER A 706 -31.03 33.07 50.01
N ALA A 707 -31.65 33.00 48.83
CA ALA A 707 -31.52 34.00 47.76
C ALA A 707 -32.86 34.22 47.03
N VAL A 708 -32.97 35.37 46.34
CA VAL A 708 -34.08 35.76 45.45
C VAL A 708 -33.54 36.38 44.16
N THR A 709 -32.47 37.16 44.27
CA THR A 709 -31.90 37.92 43.16
C THR A 709 -30.96 37.05 42.32
N ASN A 710 -31.16 37.07 41.00
CA ASN A 710 -30.25 36.45 40.03
C ASN A 710 -28.79 36.90 40.22
N GLY A 711 -27.84 35.97 40.12
CA GLY A 711 -26.42 36.25 40.25
C GLY A 711 -25.93 36.42 41.69
N THR A 712 -26.70 35.94 42.68
CA THR A 712 -26.24 35.98 44.08
C THR A 712 -25.20 34.89 44.32
N SER A 713 -23.98 35.28 44.69
CA SER A 713 -22.92 34.34 45.09
C SER A 713 -23.11 33.88 46.53
N ILE A 714 -22.96 32.59 46.79
CA ILE A 714 -23.08 31.97 48.11
C ILE A 714 -21.81 31.15 48.37
N ASP A 715 -21.07 31.54 49.41
CA ASP A 715 -19.95 30.75 49.92
C ASP A 715 -20.46 29.63 50.83
N VAL A 716 -19.87 28.43 50.69
CA VAL A 716 -20.13 27.22 51.46
C VAL A 716 -18.84 26.80 52.17
N THR A 717 -18.91 26.65 53.49
CA THR A 717 -17.80 26.18 54.32
C THR A 717 -18.20 24.88 55.01
N VAL A 718 -17.45 23.82 54.75
CA VAL A 718 -17.61 22.50 55.38
C VAL A 718 -16.49 22.30 56.40
N THR A 719 -16.86 22.22 57.68
CA THR A 719 -15.93 22.08 58.81
C THR A 719 -16.08 20.73 59.51
N GLY A 720 -15.10 20.33 60.32
CA GLY A 720 -15.17 19.11 61.12
C GLY A 720 -14.52 17.89 60.47
N THR A 721 -13.78 18.09 59.39
CA THR A 721 -13.05 17.05 58.63
C THR A 721 -12.02 16.33 59.50
N GLU A 722 -11.51 16.98 60.55
CA GLU A 722 -10.58 16.40 61.52
C GLU A 722 -11.14 15.25 62.36
N ASN A 723 -12.48 15.11 62.41
CA ASN A 723 -13.17 14.10 63.19
C ASN A 723 -13.57 12.86 62.37
N LEU A 724 -13.23 12.83 61.08
CA LEU A 724 -13.54 11.75 60.17
C LEU A 724 -12.30 10.92 59.83
N ASP A 725 -12.53 9.62 59.61
CA ASP A 725 -11.53 8.74 59.02
C ASP A 725 -11.31 9.09 57.54
N ARG A 726 -10.19 8.67 56.96
CA ARG A 726 -9.97 8.86 55.51
C ARG A 726 -11.04 8.13 54.69
N GLY A 727 -11.35 8.65 53.52
CA GLY A 727 -12.28 8.01 52.59
C GLY A 727 -13.26 8.97 51.94
N LYS A 728 -14.22 8.38 51.21
CA LYS A 728 -15.25 9.11 50.47
C LYS A 728 -16.44 9.40 51.37
N TYR A 729 -16.87 10.66 51.39
CA TYR A 729 -18.04 11.14 52.11
C TYR A 729 -18.94 11.90 51.17
N SER A 730 -20.25 11.90 51.43
CA SER A 730 -21.19 12.70 50.65
C SER A 730 -22.23 13.35 51.53
N PHE A 731 -22.74 14.50 51.06
CA PHE A 731 -23.90 15.19 51.63
C PHE A 731 -24.67 15.86 50.50
N THR A 732 -25.89 16.31 50.76
CA THR A 732 -26.75 16.92 49.73
C THR A 732 -27.03 18.38 50.07
N ILE A 733 -26.77 19.29 49.13
CA ILE A 733 -27.28 20.66 49.20
C ILE A 733 -28.69 20.69 48.61
N ASN A 734 -29.68 21.10 49.40
CA ASN A 734 -31.05 21.34 48.95
C ASN A 734 -31.28 22.83 48.72
N ALA A 735 -31.91 23.17 47.60
CA ALA A 735 -32.36 24.50 47.25
C ALA A 735 -33.90 24.49 47.14
N ASP A 736 -34.56 24.95 48.19
CA ASP A 736 -36.01 24.84 48.37
C ASP A 736 -36.71 26.19 48.15
N ALA A 737 -37.44 26.30 47.05
CA ALA A 737 -38.44 27.35 46.83
C ALA A 737 -39.85 26.85 47.21
N SER A 738 -40.85 27.72 47.15
CA SER A 738 -42.22 27.30 47.51
C SER A 738 -42.87 26.44 46.42
N SER A 739 -42.46 26.62 45.16
CA SER A 739 -42.99 25.88 44.01
C SER A 739 -42.16 24.66 43.61
N LEU A 740 -40.87 24.60 43.95
CA LEU A 740 -39.98 23.49 43.57
C LEU A 740 -38.77 23.37 44.50
N SER A 741 -38.10 22.22 44.44
CA SER A 741 -36.87 21.91 45.18
C SER A 741 -35.86 21.26 44.23
N LYS A 742 -34.56 21.57 44.43
CA LYS A 742 -33.44 20.96 43.71
C LYS A 742 -32.41 20.43 44.70
N GLN A 743 -31.79 19.31 44.35
CA GLN A 743 -30.81 18.61 45.17
C GLN A 743 -29.49 18.47 44.42
N TYR A 744 -28.39 18.78 45.10
CA TYR A 744 -27.04 18.73 44.57
C TYR A 744 -26.19 17.84 45.49
N PRO A 745 -25.91 16.59 45.09
CA PRO A 745 -25.03 15.72 45.86
C PRO A 745 -23.60 16.25 45.75
N ILE A 746 -22.94 16.43 46.89
CA ILE A 746 -21.54 16.83 47.01
C ILE A 746 -20.75 15.64 47.54
N GLU A 747 -19.74 15.19 46.81
CA GLU A 747 -18.74 14.20 47.23
C GLU A 747 -17.49 14.91 47.77
N ILE A 748 -16.96 14.38 48.88
CA ILE A 748 -15.69 14.78 49.50
C ILE A 748 -14.80 13.54 49.58
N ASN A 749 -13.64 13.58 48.93
CA ASN A 749 -12.57 12.61 49.11
C ASN A 749 -11.59 13.14 50.16
N LEU A 750 -11.65 12.56 51.37
CA LEU A 750 -10.85 12.99 52.51
C LEU A 750 -9.55 12.17 52.60
N PHE A 751 -8.42 12.86 52.48
CA PHE A 751 -7.06 12.31 52.58
C PHE A 751 -6.34 12.84 53.83
N ASP A 752 -5.24 12.18 54.22
CA ASP A 752 -4.31 12.65 55.24
C ASP A 752 -2.85 12.39 54.90
N ASP A 753 -1.94 12.85 55.76
CA ASP A 753 -0.49 12.67 55.64
C ASP A 753 0.01 11.33 56.24
N SER A 754 -0.89 10.41 56.61
CA SER A 754 -0.56 9.13 57.21
C SER A 754 -0.64 8.00 56.19
N PHE A 755 0.47 7.30 56.00
CA PHE A 755 0.58 6.22 55.02
C PHE A 755 1.07 4.92 55.67
N ASP A 756 0.56 3.79 55.18
CA ASP A 756 1.16 2.48 55.45
C ASP A 756 2.50 2.37 54.70
N ILE A 757 3.43 1.56 55.25
CA ILE A 757 4.73 1.33 54.60
C ILE A 757 4.52 0.51 53.33
N THR A 758 5.04 0.99 52.20
CA THR A 758 5.00 0.28 50.92
C THR A 758 5.80 -1.03 50.96
N ASN A 759 5.21 -2.12 50.45
CA ASN A 759 5.89 -3.42 50.32
C ASN A 759 6.45 -3.59 48.91
N LEU A 760 7.72 -3.99 48.80
CA LEU A 760 8.40 -4.19 47.53
C LEU A 760 8.23 -5.63 47.03
N ILE A 761 7.92 -5.80 45.74
CA ILE A 761 7.61 -7.09 45.10
C ILE A 761 8.80 -7.60 44.28
N SER A 762 9.24 -6.82 43.28
CA SER A 762 10.25 -7.22 42.32
C SER A 762 11.20 -6.06 42.01
N PRO A 763 12.51 -6.29 41.83
CA PRO A 763 13.22 -7.53 42.09
C PRO A 763 13.20 -7.88 43.59
N SER A 764 13.28 -9.17 43.91
CA SER A 764 13.29 -9.63 45.30
C SER A 764 14.54 -9.13 46.03
N ASN A 765 14.46 -9.05 47.36
CA ASN A 765 15.60 -8.61 48.15
C ASN A 765 16.81 -9.56 47.97
N ALA A 766 17.97 -8.97 47.72
CA ALA A 766 19.24 -9.62 47.37
C ALA A 766 19.22 -10.41 46.05
N ALA A 767 18.36 -10.03 45.09
CA ALA A 767 18.40 -10.58 43.74
C ALA A 767 19.74 -10.29 43.04
N THR A 768 20.18 -11.23 42.21
CA THR A 768 21.42 -11.13 41.42
C THR A 768 21.09 -11.19 39.93
N GLU A 769 22.03 -10.80 39.07
CA GLU A 769 21.89 -10.83 37.61
C GLU A 769 20.69 -10.00 37.10
N ILE A 770 20.40 -8.88 37.77
CA ILE A 770 19.33 -7.97 37.32
C ILE A 770 19.82 -7.19 36.10
N VAL A 771 19.11 -7.32 34.98
CA VAL A 771 19.33 -6.53 33.76
C VAL A 771 19.01 -5.05 34.00
N LEU A 772 19.72 -4.15 33.31
CA LEU A 772 19.72 -2.72 33.64
C LEU A 772 18.36 -2.04 33.44
N ASN A 773 17.56 -2.50 32.49
CA ASN A 773 16.21 -2.01 32.17
C ASN A 773 15.08 -2.84 32.81
N ARG A 774 15.36 -3.57 33.91
CA ARG A 774 14.33 -4.39 34.57
C ARG A 774 13.25 -3.52 35.22
N ARG A 775 11.98 -3.88 35.06
CA ARG A 775 10.85 -3.27 35.79
C ARG A 775 10.84 -3.64 37.28
N PHE A 776 10.76 -2.62 38.13
CA PHE A 776 10.59 -2.67 39.58
C PHE A 776 9.12 -2.52 39.94
N GLU A 777 8.64 -3.26 40.95
CA GLU A 777 7.22 -3.36 41.30
C GLU A 777 7.00 -3.38 42.82
N TRP A 778 5.91 -2.77 43.29
CA TRP A 778 5.52 -2.71 44.70
C TRP A 778 4.00 -2.83 44.90
N GLU A 779 3.56 -3.00 46.15
CA GLU A 779 2.14 -3.04 46.50
C GLU A 779 1.54 -1.63 46.62
N ALA A 780 0.29 -1.47 46.16
CA ALA A 780 -0.45 -0.23 46.32
C ALA A 780 -0.76 0.08 47.79
N VAL A 781 -0.69 1.36 48.15
CA VAL A 781 -1.07 1.92 49.45
C VAL A 781 -2.37 2.72 49.29
N GLU A 782 -3.39 2.40 50.09
CA GLU A 782 -4.78 2.90 49.95
C GLU A 782 -4.91 4.44 49.98
N ASN A 783 -4.05 5.15 50.72
CA ASN A 783 -4.07 6.61 50.86
C ASN A 783 -3.13 7.33 49.87
N ALA A 784 -2.46 6.58 49.00
CA ALA A 784 -1.49 7.12 48.04
C ALA A 784 -2.15 7.39 46.69
N THR A 785 -1.93 8.57 46.14
CA THR A 785 -2.29 8.90 44.75
C THR A 785 -1.08 8.83 43.82
N ALA A 786 0.14 8.77 44.38
CA ALA A 786 1.40 8.54 43.68
C ALA A 786 2.46 7.93 44.62
N TYR A 787 3.62 7.56 44.07
CA TYR A 787 4.76 6.97 44.75
C TYR A 787 6.05 7.62 44.27
N GLU A 788 6.97 7.82 45.20
CA GLU A 788 8.34 8.24 44.90
C GLU A 788 9.29 7.08 45.13
N ILE A 789 10.04 6.71 44.10
CA ILE A 789 11.05 5.65 44.12
C ILE A 789 12.45 6.25 44.14
N GLU A 790 13.37 5.61 44.83
CA GLU A 790 14.80 5.96 44.88
C GLU A 790 15.70 4.75 44.72
N PHE A 791 16.84 4.96 44.05
CA PHE A 791 17.95 4.02 43.90
C PHE A 791 19.23 4.62 44.48
N SER A 792 20.10 3.80 45.08
CA SER A 792 21.39 4.21 45.67
C SER A 792 22.41 3.07 45.68
N GLU A 793 23.70 3.39 45.59
CA GLU A 793 24.81 2.43 45.81
C GLU A 793 25.14 2.24 47.30
N VAL A 794 24.63 3.11 48.17
CA VAL A 794 24.89 3.09 49.61
C VAL A 794 23.62 2.81 50.39
N THR A 795 23.73 1.97 51.41
CA THR A 795 22.57 1.50 52.20
C THR A 795 21.83 2.60 52.95
N ASP A 796 22.48 3.73 53.21
CA ASP A 796 21.90 4.86 53.95
C ASP A 796 21.22 5.89 53.05
N PHE A 797 21.29 5.73 51.71
CA PHE A 797 20.77 6.67 50.72
C PHE A 797 21.29 8.10 50.93
N SER A 798 22.51 8.25 51.48
CA SER A 798 23.18 9.55 51.60
C SER A 798 23.51 10.16 50.22
N THR A 799 23.60 9.31 49.20
CA THR A 799 23.73 9.70 47.79
C THR A 799 22.64 8.97 47.00
N ILE A 800 21.75 9.72 46.36
CA ILE A 800 20.72 9.17 45.48
C ILE A 800 21.30 9.07 44.08
N LEU A 801 21.23 7.87 43.49
CA LEU A 801 21.59 7.63 42.09
C LEU A 801 20.47 8.12 41.17
N GLU A 802 19.24 7.69 41.45
CA GLU A 802 18.06 7.98 40.64
C GLU A 802 16.82 8.08 41.53
N SER A 803 15.89 8.97 41.16
CA SER A 803 14.58 9.09 41.80
C SER A 803 13.51 9.55 40.82
N SER A 804 12.27 9.07 41.00
CA SER A 804 11.11 9.46 40.19
C SER A 804 9.81 9.41 40.99
N THR A 805 8.79 10.17 40.56
CA THR A 805 7.43 10.14 41.12
C THR A 805 6.45 9.60 40.08
N VAL A 806 5.73 8.53 40.40
CA VAL A 806 4.83 7.81 39.49
C VAL A 806 3.47 7.56 40.15
N SER A 807 2.38 7.58 39.38
CA SER A 807 1.04 7.20 39.86
C SER A 807 0.83 5.68 39.90
N GLU A 808 1.60 4.93 39.11
CA GLU A 808 1.56 3.48 39.05
C GLU A 808 2.40 2.82 40.15
N VAL A 809 2.23 1.51 40.33
CA VAL A 809 2.98 0.70 41.30
C VAL A 809 4.19 -0.02 40.68
N ASN A 810 4.76 0.57 39.62
CA ASN A 810 5.93 0.05 38.93
C ASN A 810 6.82 1.17 38.36
N TYR A 811 8.09 0.86 38.10
CA TYR A 811 9.09 1.78 37.52
C TYR A 811 10.26 1.04 36.87
N THR A 812 10.83 1.58 35.79
CA THR A 812 12.06 1.04 35.16
C THR A 812 13.19 2.08 35.27
N PRO A 813 14.30 1.77 35.96
CA PRO A 813 15.42 2.69 36.14
C PRO A 813 16.29 2.80 34.88
N THR A 814 16.99 3.94 34.75
CA THR A 814 17.83 4.27 33.58
C THR A 814 19.30 4.50 33.93
N SER A 815 19.62 4.66 35.22
CA SER A 815 20.95 5.07 35.70
C SER A 815 21.78 3.93 36.27
N LEU A 816 21.31 2.67 36.18
CA LEU A 816 22.02 1.51 36.74
C LEU A 816 23.24 1.14 35.87
N GLN A 817 24.34 0.74 36.52
CA GLN A 817 25.54 0.23 35.88
C GLN A 817 25.68 -1.28 36.06
N SER A 818 26.34 -1.97 35.13
CA SER A 818 26.58 -3.41 35.19
C SER A 818 27.58 -3.79 36.31
N GLY A 819 27.40 -4.96 36.91
CA GLY A 819 28.29 -5.50 37.95
C GLY A 819 28.29 -4.73 39.28
N VAL A 820 27.33 -3.83 39.50
CA VAL A 820 27.23 -3.00 40.71
C VAL A 820 26.09 -3.50 41.62
N SER A 821 26.26 -3.36 42.92
CA SER A 821 25.21 -3.62 43.90
C SER A 821 24.48 -2.33 44.27
N TYR A 822 23.16 -2.35 44.16
CA TYR A 822 22.29 -1.22 44.44
C TYR A 822 21.29 -1.54 45.55
N TYR A 823 20.71 -0.46 46.07
CA TYR A 823 19.66 -0.43 47.06
C TYR A 823 18.52 0.42 46.51
N TRP A 824 17.27 -0.02 46.70
CA TRP A 824 16.10 0.73 46.29
C TRP A 824 15.02 0.75 47.36
N ARG A 825 14.21 1.81 47.34
CA ARG A 825 13.10 2.03 48.27
C ARG A 825 12.03 2.90 47.62
N VAL A 826 10.79 2.75 48.08
CA VAL A 826 9.61 3.47 47.56
C VAL A 826 8.85 4.09 48.72
N ARG A 827 8.37 5.34 48.59
CA ARG A 827 7.42 5.94 49.52
C ARG A 827 6.13 6.37 48.82
N PRO A 828 4.96 6.24 49.47
CA PRO A 828 3.70 6.75 48.94
C PRO A 828 3.57 8.28 49.16
N LEU A 829 2.77 8.95 48.34
CA LEU A 829 2.39 10.35 48.52
C LEU A 829 0.96 10.63 48.01
N ASN A 830 0.37 11.72 48.51
CA ASN A 830 -0.88 12.30 48.03
C ASN A 830 -0.83 13.84 48.10
N ASN A 831 -1.96 14.50 47.84
CA ASN A 831 -2.07 15.96 47.93
C ASN A 831 -1.87 16.54 49.35
N CYS A 832 -1.89 15.71 50.39
CA CYS A 832 -1.74 16.11 51.80
C CYS A 832 -0.33 15.94 52.34
N GLY A 833 0.45 15.02 51.79
CA GLY A 833 1.80 14.77 52.24
C GLY A 833 2.47 13.56 51.62
N THR A 834 3.61 13.20 52.20
CA THR A 834 4.47 12.10 51.76
C THR A 834 4.69 11.13 52.91
N GLY A 835 4.56 9.83 52.65
CA GLY A 835 4.81 8.76 53.62
C GLY A 835 6.29 8.47 53.87
N ASN A 836 6.53 7.46 54.70
CA ASN A 836 7.88 6.93 54.91
C ASN A 836 8.28 6.00 53.75
N TYR A 837 9.58 5.92 53.48
CA TYR A 837 10.10 4.91 52.57
C TYR A 837 9.87 3.49 53.08
N SER A 838 9.72 2.57 52.14
CA SER A 838 9.70 1.13 52.33
C SER A 838 10.97 0.63 53.03
N ASN A 839 10.94 -0.63 53.44
CA ASN A 839 12.18 -1.33 53.72
C ASN A 839 13.06 -1.32 52.45
N THR A 840 14.35 -1.07 52.64
CA THR A 840 15.32 -1.09 51.55
C THR A 840 15.53 -2.52 51.06
N TYR A 841 15.37 -2.74 49.76
CA TYR A 841 15.80 -3.97 49.10
C TYR A 841 17.13 -3.74 48.39
N SER A 842 17.99 -4.74 48.39
CA SER A 842 19.24 -4.74 47.62
C SER A 842 19.15 -5.63 46.39
N PHE A 843 19.91 -5.33 45.34
CA PHE A 843 20.12 -6.23 44.21
C PHE A 843 21.51 -6.01 43.60
N SER A 844 22.01 -6.97 42.82
CA SER A 844 23.21 -6.78 42.00
C SER A 844 22.85 -6.92 40.52
N THR A 845 23.37 -6.00 39.71
CA THR A 845 23.19 -6.04 38.26
C THR A 845 24.06 -7.11 37.62
N ILE A 846 23.63 -7.57 36.44
CA ILE A 846 24.43 -8.45 35.58
C ILE A 846 25.83 -7.86 35.31
N THR A 847 26.85 -8.71 35.25
CA THR A 847 28.21 -8.28 34.89
C THR A 847 28.34 -8.28 33.36
N LEU A 848 28.64 -7.12 32.79
CA LEU A 848 28.85 -6.94 31.35
C LEU A 848 30.22 -6.30 31.13
N ASP A 849 30.97 -6.82 30.16
CA ASP A 849 32.22 -6.21 29.72
C ASP A 849 31.88 -5.18 28.65
N CYS A 850 31.69 -3.93 29.10
CA CYS A 850 31.35 -2.83 28.20
C CYS A 850 32.61 -2.09 27.73
N SER A 851 32.71 -1.87 26.43
CA SER A 851 33.79 -1.11 25.80
C SER A 851 33.21 -0.06 24.86
N SER A 852 33.89 1.08 24.79
CA SER A 852 33.59 2.14 23.82
C SER A 852 34.68 2.12 22.76
N ASN A 853 34.28 1.90 21.52
CA ASN A 853 35.17 1.89 20.37
C ASN A 853 34.78 3.05 19.46
N SER A 854 35.72 3.93 19.12
CA SER A 854 35.44 5.14 18.34
C SER A 854 36.34 5.28 17.12
N ASN A 855 35.77 5.73 16.02
CA ASN A 855 36.49 6.25 14.86
C ASN A 855 36.19 7.75 14.71
N THR A 856 37.17 8.59 15.05
CA THR A 856 37.08 10.05 14.95
C THR A 856 37.72 10.58 13.66
N THR A 857 37.97 9.71 12.68
CA THR A 857 38.54 10.12 11.39
C THR A 857 37.43 10.80 10.61
N THR A 858 37.52 12.13 10.47
CA THR A 858 36.54 12.88 9.70
C THR A 858 36.52 12.42 8.25
N ARG A 859 35.34 12.08 7.74
CA ARG A 859 35.13 11.72 6.34
C ARG A 859 34.17 12.70 5.70
N SER A 860 34.56 13.25 4.55
CA SER A 860 33.71 14.19 3.80
C SER A 860 32.58 13.42 3.12
N ILE A 861 31.35 13.83 3.36
CA ILE A 861 30.17 13.44 2.59
C ILE A 861 30.17 14.33 1.34
N ASN A 862 30.30 13.74 0.16
CA ASN A 862 30.50 14.49 -1.08
C ASN A 862 29.19 15.07 -1.60
N SER A 863 29.20 16.33 -2.02
CA SER A 863 28.06 16.95 -2.71
C SER A 863 27.92 16.52 -4.19
N GLN A 864 28.59 15.45 -4.61
CA GLN A 864 28.60 14.94 -5.98
C GLN A 864 28.69 13.41 -5.96
N GLN A 865 27.97 12.76 -6.87
CA GLN A 865 27.88 11.30 -6.95
C GLN A 865 29.23 10.62 -7.25
N PRO A 866 29.58 9.49 -6.58
CA PRO A 866 28.83 8.86 -5.49
C PRO A 866 29.02 9.61 -4.16
N ASN A 867 27.91 9.86 -3.49
CA ASN A 867 27.80 10.58 -2.21
C ASN A 867 27.61 9.62 -1.02
N GLU A 868 28.11 8.40 -1.15
CA GLU A 868 28.19 7.39 -0.09
C GLU A 868 29.59 7.35 0.52
N ILE A 869 29.66 7.28 1.85
CA ILE A 869 30.89 7.01 2.59
C ILE A 869 30.68 5.89 3.61
N THR A 870 31.75 5.13 3.86
CA THR A 870 31.78 4.16 4.96
C THR A 870 32.76 4.59 6.05
N SER A 871 32.52 4.17 7.29
CA SER A 871 33.44 4.28 8.42
C SER A 871 33.47 2.96 9.17
N GLU A 872 34.65 2.48 9.51
CA GLU A 872 34.83 1.14 10.09
C GLU A 872 35.38 1.25 11.52
N ILE A 873 34.90 0.35 12.38
CA ILE A 873 35.43 0.12 13.73
C ILE A 873 35.73 -1.37 13.86
N ASN A 874 36.99 -1.72 14.12
CA ASN A 874 37.38 -3.09 14.38
C ASN A 874 37.39 -3.35 15.89
N ILE A 875 36.44 -4.14 16.36
CA ILE A 875 36.28 -4.51 17.76
C ILE A 875 37.10 -5.78 18.04
N THR A 876 37.93 -5.74 19.08
CA THR A 876 38.76 -6.87 19.52
C THR A 876 38.22 -7.57 20.76
N ASP A 877 37.15 -7.05 21.36
CA ASP A 877 36.54 -7.61 22.55
C ASP A 877 35.88 -8.94 22.21
N ASP A 878 36.27 -9.99 22.93
CA ASP A 878 35.75 -11.34 22.78
C ASP A 878 34.42 -11.46 23.55
N GLY A 879 33.51 -12.30 23.07
CA GLY A 879 32.18 -12.51 23.66
C GLY A 879 31.00 -12.08 22.78
N TYR A 880 29.81 -12.37 23.27
CA TYR A 880 28.55 -12.15 22.56
C TYR A 880 27.94 -10.81 22.95
N LEU A 881 27.43 -10.09 21.96
CA LEU A 881 26.79 -8.78 22.15
C LEU A 881 25.52 -8.93 23.00
N HIS A 882 25.43 -8.16 24.07
CA HIS A 882 24.24 -8.07 24.93
C HIS A 882 23.48 -6.77 24.70
N GLU A 883 24.20 -5.66 24.52
CA GLU A 883 23.65 -4.31 24.36
C GLU A 883 24.61 -3.46 23.52
N MET A 884 24.06 -2.50 22.78
CA MET A 884 24.81 -1.58 21.92
C MET A 884 24.20 -0.18 21.94
N PHE A 885 25.06 0.83 21.95
CA PHE A 885 24.73 2.22 21.63
C PHE A 885 25.59 2.70 20.47
N VAL A 886 25.00 3.47 19.56
CA VAL A 886 25.71 4.04 18.41
C VAL A 886 25.76 5.56 18.53
N ASN A 887 26.91 6.15 18.79
CA ASN A 887 27.05 7.61 18.84
C ASN A 887 27.52 8.15 17.50
N LEU A 888 26.81 9.15 16.96
CA LEU A 888 27.09 9.81 15.70
C LEU A 888 27.20 11.32 15.86
N ASP A 889 28.29 11.88 15.34
CA ASP A 889 28.49 13.31 15.10
C ASP A 889 28.67 13.52 13.59
N ILE A 890 27.66 14.10 12.96
CA ILE A 890 27.66 14.41 11.53
C ILE A 890 27.34 15.90 11.36
N THR A 891 28.17 16.61 10.60
CA THR A 891 27.84 17.92 10.08
C THR A 891 27.22 17.77 8.70
N HIS A 892 26.00 18.27 8.50
CA HIS A 892 25.34 18.25 7.19
C HIS A 892 24.32 19.39 7.10
N THR A 893 24.07 19.92 5.90
CA THR A 893 23.13 21.03 5.72
C THR A 893 21.68 20.59 5.77
N TYR A 894 21.40 19.33 5.41
CA TYR A 894 20.07 18.72 5.40
C TYR A 894 20.16 17.27 5.88
N ILE A 895 19.60 16.95 7.05
CA ILE A 895 19.57 15.56 7.53
C ILE A 895 18.58 14.70 6.72
N SER A 896 17.62 15.32 6.04
CA SER A 896 16.74 14.65 5.06
C SER A 896 17.51 13.97 3.93
N ASP A 897 18.74 14.37 3.68
CA ASP A 897 19.51 13.78 2.58
C ASP A 897 20.19 12.48 3.01
N LEU A 898 20.27 12.19 4.31
CA LEU A 898 21.11 11.11 4.82
C LEU A 898 20.32 9.84 5.13
N THR A 899 20.73 8.73 4.53
CA THR A 899 20.45 7.36 5.00
C THR A 899 21.69 6.81 5.70
N ILE A 900 21.53 6.30 6.92
CA ILE A 900 22.63 5.78 7.73
C ILE A 900 22.33 4.35 8.17
N THR A 901 23.21 3.42 7.82
CA THR A 901 23.11 2.01 8.19
C THR A 901 24.33 1.53 8.96
N LEU A 902 24.15 0.50 9.78
CA LEU A 902 25.21 -0.19 10.51
C LEU A 902 25.19 -1.68 10.18
N THR A 903 26.34 -2.23 9.79
CA THR A 903 26.52 -3.65 9.47
C THR A 903 27.45 -4.33 10.47
N SER A 904 27.03 -5.47 11.02
CA SER A 904 27.80 -6.31 11.94
C SER A 904 28.84 -7.19 11.22
N PRO A 905 29.85 -7.72 11.93
CA PRO A 905 30.80 -8.68 11.38
C PRO A 905 30.14 -9.96 10.82
N SER A 906 28.95 -10.32 11.31
CA SER A 906 28.17 -11.48 10.85
C SER A 906 27.41 -11.21 9.55
N GLY A 907 27.31 -9.94 9.12
CA GLY A 907 26.62 -9.50 7.90
C GLY A 907 25.20 -8.96 8.13
N THR A 908 24.71 -8.94 9.37
CA THR A 908 23.44 -8.30 9.73
C THR A 908 23.55 -6.79 9.51
N THR A 909 22.57 -6.17 8.86
CA THR A 909 22.56 -4.72 8.61
C THR A 909 21.25 -4.14 9.14
N ILE A 910 21.35 -3.04 9.88
CA ILE A 910 20.19 -2.29 10.38
C ILE A 910 20.30 -0.81 9.99
N THR A 911 19.14 -0.18 9.79
CA THR A 911 19.02 1.25 9.47
C THR A 911 18.88 2.07 10.75
N LEU A 912 19.76 3.06 10.94
CA LEU A 912 19.71 3.98 12.09
C LEU A 912 18.75 5.13 11.81
N ILE A 913 18.87 5.76 10.64
CA ILE A 913 17.96 6.78 10.12
C ILE A 913 17.85 6.67 8.60
N ASN A 914 16.72 7.11 8.06
CA ASN A 914 16.49 7.20 6.63
C ASN A 914 15.75 8.51 6.29
N GLU A 915 16.47 9.48 5.75
CA GLU A 915 15.93 10.72 5.18
C GLU A 915 14.99 11.50 6.14
N VAL A 916 15.42 11.69 7.39
CA VAL A 916 14.60 12.32 8.45
C VAL A 916 14.97 13.79 8.70
N CYS A 917 14.06 14.54 9.33
CA CYS A 917 14.29 15.90 9.84
C CYS A 917 14.44 17.05 8.83
N GLY A 918 14.10 16.86 7.55
CA GLY A 918 13.98 17.95 6.57
C GLY A 918 15.21 18.87 6.54
N ASP A 919 14.95 20.19 6.55
CA ASP A 919 15.94 21.28 6.63
C ASP A 919 16.77 21.33 7.93
N GLY A 920 16.56 20.38 8.84
CA GLY A 920 17.36 20.21 10.03
C GLY A 920 18.82 19.96 9.69
N LYS A 921 19.72 20.59 10.43
CA LYS A 921 21.18 20.48 10.24
C LYS A 921 21.79 19.61 11.29
N ASN A 922 22.80 18.83 10.91
CA ASN A 922 23.69 18.09 11.81
C ASN A 922 23.01 17.00 12.67
N ILE A 923 23.78 15.98 13.01
CA ILE A 923 23.42 14.94 13.98
C ILE A 923 24.46 14.99 15.08
N ASN A 924 23.99 15.02 16.32
CA ASN A 924 24.82 14.78 17.49
C ASN A 924 24.01 13.95 18.49
N ALA A 925 23.91 12.65 18.22
CA ALA A 925 22.97 11.77 18.91
C ALA A 925 23.57 10.40 19.22
N THR A 926 22.98 9.76 20.22
CA THR A 926 23.25 8.38 20.64
C THR A 926 22.04 7.53 20.27
N PHE A 927 22.21 6.51 19.44
CA PHE A 927 21.14 5.59 19.09
C PHE A 927 21.07 4.43 20.09
N SER A 928 19.85 4.13 20.55
CA SER A 928 19.52 3.06 21.51
C SER A 928 18.08 2.59 21.29
N ASP A 929 17.78 1.30 21.46
CA ASP A 929 16.42 0.77 21.32
C ASP A 929 15.42 1.35 22.33
N GLU A 930 15.92 1.82 23.47
CA GLU A 930 15.16 2.50 24.54
C GLU A 930 15.14 4.03 24.36
N GLY A 931 15.76 4.54 23.30
CA GLY A 931 15.77 5.97 22.99
C GLY A 931 14.37 6.53 22.69
N SER A 932 14.22 7.85 22.80
CA SER A 932 12.99 8.51 22.35
C SER A 932 12.89 8.48 20.83
N SER A 933 11.68 8.49 20.28
CA SER A 933 11.45 8.72 18.85
C SER A 933 12.19 9.99 18.38
N ILE A 934 12.69 10.00 17.15
CA ILE A 934 13.35 11.17 16.56
C ILE A 934 12.39 12.35 16.57
N LEU A 935 12.69 13.37 17.39
CA LEU A 935 12.02 14.66 17.36
C LEU A 935 12.98 15.67 16.71
N CYS A 936 12.61 16.15 15.53
CA CYS A 936 13.51 16.97 14.71
C CYS A 936 13.67 18.39 15.26
N GLY A 937 14.89 18.71 15.66
CA GLY A 937 15.37 20.06 15.95
C GLY A 937 15.77 20.83 14.69
N THR A 938 16.52 21.92 14.87
CA THR A 938 16.99 22.76 13.76
C THR A 938 18.50 22.66 13.55
N ASP A 939 19.29 22.70 14.62
CA ASP A 939 20.75 22.53 14.61
C ASP A 939 21.27 22.27 16.05
N PRO A 940 21.62 21.02 16.44
CA PRO A 940 21.48 19.79 15.66
C PRO A 940 20.01 19.40 15.42
N ALA A 941 19.73 18.77 14.29
CA ALA A 941 18.43 18.24 13.93
C ALA A 941 18.07 17.02 14.75
N ILE A 942 19.06 16.14 14.95
CA ILE A 942 18.93 14.96 15.79
C ILE A 942 19.92 15.13 16.95
N THR A 943 19.38 15.13 18.17
CA THR A 943 20.17 15.26 19.39
C THR A 943 19.57 14.41 20.51
N GLY A 944 20.40 13.96 21.44
CA GLY A 944 19.98 13.14 22.59
C GLY A 944 20.06 11.64 22.31
N VAL A 945 19.35 10.85 23.13
CA VAL A 945 19.27 9.39 22.99
C VAL A 945 18.04 9.03 22.18
N ILE A 946 18.25 8.45 21.02
CA ILE A 946 17.27 8.35 19.95
C ILE A 946 17.04 6.90 19.57
N LYS A 947 15.78 6.54 19.33
CA LYS A 947 15.45 5.22 18.81
C LYS A 947 15.87 5.10 17.35
N PRO A 948 16.68 4.09 16.96
CA PRO A 948 16.97 3.82 15.56
C PRO A 948 15.72 3.34 14.83
N GLU A 949 15.71 3.48 13.51
CA GLU A 949 14.60 3.01 12.65
C GLU A 949 14.40 1.49 12.75
N GLU A 950 15.49 0.73 12.73
CA GLU A 950 15.51 -0.71 12.99
C GLU A 950 16.26 -1.01 14.31
N ALA A 951 15.76 -1.97 15.08
CA ALA A 951 16.26 -2.25 16.42
C ALA A 951 17.70 -2.79 16.43
N LEU A 952 18.55 -2.22 17.29
CA LEU A 952 19.92 -2.68 17.58
C LEU A 952 19.92 -4.05 18.26
N ALA A 953 18.84 -4.42 18.94
CA ALA A 953 18.61 -5.73 19.54
C ALA A 953 18.72 -6.88 18.53
N SER A 954 18.57 -6.58 17.22
CA SER A 954 18.82 -7.52 16.13
C SER A 954 20.24 -8.11 16.13
N PHE A 955 21.20 -7.42 16.76
CA PHE A 955 22.58 -7.89 16.90
C PHE A 955 22.84 -8.70 18.18
N VAL A 956 21.88 -8.79 19.10
CA VAL A 956 22.08 -9.46 20.41
C VAL A 956 22.30 -10.96 20.21
N GLY A 957 23.35 -11.49 20.84
CA GLY A 957 23.78 -12.88 20.66
C GLY A 957 24.71 -13.10 19.47
N GLU A 958 25.06 -12.07 18.69
CA GLU A 958 26.16 -12.16 17.72
C GLU A 958 27.52 -11.98 18.41
N ALA A 959 28.58 -12.54 17.83
CA ALA A 959 29.93 -12.26 18.29
C ALA A 959 30.26 -10.78 18.04
N ALA A 960 30.65 -10.04 19.09
CA ALA A 960 30.96 -8.62 18.94
C ALA A 960 32.30 -8.37 18.22
N THR A 961 33.20 -9.36 18.26
CA THR A 961 34.52 -9.29 17.63
C THR A 961 34.45 -9.22 16.12
N GLY A 962 35.13 -8.24 15.53
CA GLY A 962 35.26 -8.09 14.08
C GLY A 962 35.06 -6.65 13.61
N THR A 963 34.96 -6.48 12.29
CA THR A 963 34.78 -5.16 11.67
C THR A 963 33.30 -4.80 11.59
N TRP A 964 32.91 -3.74 12.29
CA TRP A 964 31.62 -3.08 12.17
C TRP A 964 31.73 -1.93 11.16
N ILE A 965 30.74 -1.81 10.28
CA ILE A 965 30.75 -0.86 9.16
C ILE A 965 29.54 0.06 9.27
N LEU A 966 29.78 1.35 9.47
CA LEU A 966 28.78 2.41 9.32
C LEU A 966 28.80 2.90 7.88
N THR A 967 27.66 2.93 7.22
CA THR A 967 27.49 3.52 5.89
C THR A 967 26.61 4.76 6.00
N VAL A 968 27.09 5.88 5.48
CA VAL A 968 26.33 7.13 5.36
C VAL A 968 26.20 7.41 3.87
N SER A 969 24.98 7.32 3.37
CA SER A 969 24.62 7.71 2.01
C SER A 969 23.88 9.02 2.07
N ASP A 970 24.35 9.99 1.30
CA ASP A 970 23.58 11.17 0.96
C ASP A 970 22.75 10.84 -0.31
N GLY A 971 21.47 11.17 -0.38
CA GLY A 971 20.60 10.92 -1.54
C GLY A 971 20.64 12.06 -2.58
N TYR A 972 21.10 13.25 -2.20
CA TYR A 972 20.89 14.49 -2.93
C TYR A 972 22.20 15.24 -3.20
N SER A 973 22.62 15.27 -4.47
CA SER A 973 23.93 15.79 -4.89
C SER A 973 24.08 17.32 -4.96
N ILE A 974 23.48 18.08 -4.04
CA ILE A 974 23.49 19.56 -4.07
C ILE A 974 24.44 20.14 -3.02
N ASP A 975 24.38 19.64 -1.80
CA ASP A 975 25.23 20.02 -0.69
C ASP A 975 25.89 18.77 -0.10
N GLY A 976 26.65 18.96 0.96
CA GLY A 976 27.39 17.86 1.55
C GLY A 976 27.81 18.22 2.96
N GLY A 977 28.62 17.36 3.55
CA GLY A 977 28.97 17.51 4.94
C GLY A 977 30.15 16.66 5.34
N SER A 978 30.17 16.26 6.60
CA SER A 978 31.18 15.37 7.13
C SER A 978 30.65 14.50 8.25
N LEU A 979 30.99 13.22 8.20
CA LEU A 979 30.99 12.38 9.39
C LEU A 979 32.19 12.79 10.24
N ASN A 980 31.95 13.44 11.37
CA ASN A 980 32.99 13.95 12.27
C ASN A 980 33.49 12.84 13.19
N SER A 981 32.58 12.06 13.77
CA SER A 981 32.90 10.87 14.56
C SER A 981 31.78 9.85 14.58
N PHE A 982 32.17 8.59 14.70
CA PHE A 982 31.32 7.42 14.90
C PHE A 982 31.89 6.61 16.05
N SER A 983 31.07 6.17 16.99
CA SER A 983 31.49 5.23 18.03
C SER A 983 30.41 4.21 18.37
N LEU A 984 30.84 3.02 18.76
CA LEU A 984 30.02 1.94 19.26
C LEU A 984 30.36 1.72 20.74
N ASP A 985 29.38 1.94 21.61
CA ASP A 985 29.46 1.47 22.99
C ASP A 985 28.78 0.11 23.04
N ILE A 986 29.57 -0.95 23.17
CA ILE A 986 29.08 -2.32 23.18
C ILE A 986 29.26 -2.91 24.57
N CYS A 987 28.30 -3.71 25.00
CA CYS A 987 28.40 -4.52 26.19
C CYS A 987 28.35 -5.99 25.78
N THR A 988 29.42 -6.73 26.07
CA THR A 988 29.50 -8.16 25.77
C THR A 988 29.39 -8.99 27.04
N ARG A 989 29.05 -10.26 26.85
CA ARG A 989 29.10 -11.29 27.88
C ARG A 989 29.69 -12.58 27.30
N GLN A 990 30.51 -13.25 28.11
CA GLN A 990 31.06 -14.56 27.77
C GLN A 990 29.97 -15.62 27.85
N ASP A 991 30.00 -16.58 26.94
CA ASP A 991 29.29 -17.87 27.09
C ASP A 991 29.96 -18.64 28.24
N THR A 992 29.16 -18.96 29.27
CA THR A 992 29.65 -19.49 30.55
C THR A 992 30.17 -20.92 30.45
N ASP A 993 29.60 -21.76 29.57
CA ASP A 993 29.99 -23.16 29.41
C ASP A 993 30.73 -23.47 28.09
N ALA A 994 30.83 -22.46 27.22
CA ALA A 994 31.58 -22.47 25.96
C ALA A 994 31.11 -23.56 25.00
N ASP A 995 29.81 -23.83 24.97
CA ASP A 995 29.16 -24.74 24.03
C ASP A 995 28.82 -24.09 22.69
N GLY A 996 28.92 -22.75 22.60
CA GLY A 996 28.69 -21.95 21.41
C GLY A 996 27.31 -21.29 21.37
N VAL A 997 26.50 -21.41 22.41
CA VAL A 997 25.19 -20.75 22.56
C VAL A 997 25.28 -19.69 23.67
N TYR A 998 24.80 -18.49 23.36
CA TYR A 998 24.85 -17.37 24.28
C TYR A 998 23.95 -17.61 25.52
N ASP A 999 24.46 -17.46 26.75
CA ASP A 999 23.75 -17.82 28.01
C ASP A 999 22.25 -17.44 28.10
N PRO A 1000 21.80 -16.23 27.71
CA PRO A 1000 20.37 -15.88 27.75
C PRO A 1000 19.50 -16.64 26.74
N LEU A 1001 20.13 -17.20 25.70
CA LEU A 1001 19.52 -18.05 24.67
C LEU A 1001 19.79 -19.56 24.93
N ASP A 1002 20.60 -19.87 25.94
CA ASP A 1002 20.97 -21.23 26.32
C ASP A 1002 20.02 -21.80 27.40
N ALA A 1003 19.32 -22.89 27.06
CA ALA A 1003 18.43 -23.60 27.96
C ALA A 1003 19.14 -24.72 28.76
N CYS A 1004 20.39 -25.02 28.42
CA CYS A 1004 21.21 -26.10 28.95
C CYS A 1004 22.59 -25.58 29.46
N PRO A 1005 22.62 -24.69 30.48
CA PRO A 1005 23.77 -23.84 30.88
C PRO A 1005 24.95 -24.54 31.58
N ASN A 1006 25.14 -25.84 31.34
CA ASN A 1006 26.29 -26.61 31.83
C ASN A 1006 26.71 -27.70 30.83
N THR A 1007 26.51 -27.46 29.54
CA THR A 1007 26.92 -28.38 28.50
C THR A 1007 28.45 -28.39 28.41
N PRO A 1008 29.11 -29.57 28.45
CA PRO A 1008 30.56 -29.60 28.37
C PRO A 1008 31.09 -29.01 27.07
N ALA A 1009 32.04 -28.09 27.14
CA ALA A 1009 32.69 -27.48 25.98
C ALA A 1009 33.08 -28.49 24.87
N ASN A 1010 32.79 -28.14 23.61
CA ASN A 1010 32.91 -28.98 22.39
C ASN A 1010 31.86 -30.11 22.24
N THR A 1011 30.83 -30.13 23.08
CA THR A 1011 29.66 -31.00 22.83
C THR A 1011 28.87 -30.41 21.66
N LYS A 1012 28.42 -31.25 20.72
CA LYS A 1012 27.53 -30.78 19.66
C LYS A 1012 26.15 -30.50 20.27
N VAL A 1013 25.74 -29.24 20.23
CA VAL A 1013 24.46 -28.78 20.81
C VAL A 1013 23.47 -28.37 19.73
N ASP A 1014 22.20 -28.31 20.11
CA ASP A 1014 21.15 -27.67 19.31
C ASP A 1014 21.12 -26.15 19.53
N VAL A 1015 20.13 -25.47 18.96
CA VAL A 1015 19.95 -24.00 19.06
C VAL A 1015 19.75 -23.52 20.50
N ASN A 1016 19.35 -24.41 21.41
CA ASN A 1016 19.10 -24.11 22.82
C ASN A 1016 20.26 -24.55 23.74
N GLY A 1017 21.44 -24.88 23.20
CA GLY A 1017 22.60 -25.32 23.98
C GLY A 1017 22.50 -26.76 24.48
N CYS A 1018 21.52 -27.55 24.02
CA CYS A 1018 21.30 -28.89 24.56
C CYS A 1018 22.06 -29.98 23.77
N PRO A 1019 22.73 -30.95 24.43
CA PRO A 1019 23.51 -31.99 23.77
C PRO A 1019 22.72 -32.85 22.78
N VAL A 1020 23.20 -32.95 21.54
CA VAL A 1020 22.61 -33.79 20.50
C VAL A 1020 23.44 -35.06 20.31
N PHE A 1021 22.78 -36.23 20.37
CA PHE A 1021 23.42 -37.50 20.06
C PHE A 1021 23.92 -37.50 18.62
N SER A 1022 25.23 -37.63 18.44
CA SER A 1022 25.87 -37.73 17.12
C SER A 1022 26.96 -38.80 17.15
N LEU A 1023 27.16 -39.45 16.00
CA LEU A 1023 28.28 -40.34 15.78
C LEU A 1023 29.32 -39.62 14.92
N PRO A 1024 30.62 -39.99 15.02
CA PRO A 1024 31.65 -39.50 14.12
C PRO A 1024 31.24 -39.67 12.66
N ALA A 1025 31.56 -38.70 11.81
CA ALA A 1025 31.16 -38.73 10.39
C ALA A 1025 31.74 -39.95 9.64
N ASP A 1026 32.84 -40.52 10.13
CA ASP A 1026 33.50 -41.72 9.61
C ASP A 1026 33.02 -43.03 10.25
N ASN A 1027 31.99 -42.97 11.11
CA ASN A 1027 31.51 -44.15 11.83
C ASN A 1027 31.04 -45.27 10.89
N PHE A 1028 30.41 -44.95 9.76
CA PHE A 1028 30.02 -45.96 8.77
C PHE A 1028 30.94 -45.94 7.54
N SER A 1029 31.53 -47.09 7.22
CA SER A 1029 32.26 -47.33 5.98
C SER A 1029 31.43 -48.22 5.05
N LEU A 1030 31.13 -47.72 3.85
CA LEU A 1030 30.31 -48.39 2.85
C LEU A 1030 31.14 -48.79 1.64
N LYS A 1031 31.00 -50.05 1.20
CA LYS A 1031 31.65 -50.55 -0.01
C LYS A 1031 30.62 -51.17 -0.94
N THR A 1032 30.48 -50.59 -2.14
CA THR A 1032 29.66 -51.15 -3.21
C THR A 1032 30.50 -52.03 -4.14
N ILE A 1033 29.91 -53.14 -4.58
CA ILE A 1033 30.47 -54.03 -5.59
C ILE A 1033 29.43 -54.10 -6.70
N GLY A 1034 29.80 -53.59 -7.88
CA GLY A 1034 28.97 -53.64 -9.08
C GLY A 1034 28.73 -55.07 -9.57
N GLU A 1035 27.75 -55.24 -10.46
CA GLU A 1035 27.47 -56.54 -11.08
C GLU A 1035 28.68 -57.07 -11.86
N SER A 1036 28.86 -58.39 -11.84
CA SER A 1036 29.93 -59.04 -12.61
C SER A 1036 29.73 -58.89 -14.12
N CYS A 1037 28.47 -58.84 -14.54
CA CYS A 1037 28.02 -58.62 -15.91
C CYS A 1037 26.60 -58.01 -15.97
N ILE A 1038 26.22 -57.48 -17.13
CA ILE A 1038 24.88 -56.93 -17.42
C ILE A 1038 23.78 -57.94 -17.06
N ASN A 1039 22.83 -57.52 -16.20
CA ASN A 1039 21.65 -58.27 -15.74
C ASN A 1039 21.94 -59.56 -14.93
N ASN A 1040 23.10 -59.68 -14.29
CA ASN A 1040 23.38 -60.83 -13.41
C ASN A 1040 22.79 -60.66 -12.01
N ASN A 1041 22.46 -59.44 -11.60
CA ASN A 1041 21.92 -59.09 -10.28
C ASN A 1041 22.74 -59.66 -9.12
N ASP A 1042 24.07 -59.62 -9.22
CA ASP A 1042 25.01 -60.15 -8.23
C ASP A 1042 25.82 -59.04 -7.52
N GLY A 1043 25.34 -57.79 -7.56
CA GLY A 1043 25.94 -56.67 -6.83
C GLY A 1043 25.81 -56.82 -5.31
N ASN A 1044 26.68 -56.14 -4.56
CA ASN A 1044 26.71 -56.19 -3.10
C ASN A 1044 26.99 -54.81 -2.48
N ILE A 1045 26.35 -54.51 -1.35
CA ILE A 1045 26.68 -53.37 -0.48
C ILE A 1045 27.16 -53.94 0.87
N ILE A 1046 28.42 -53.69 1.22
CA ILE A 1046 29.02 -54.09 2.49
C ILE A 1046 29.11 -52.86 3.40
N ILE A 1047 28.69 -53.04 4.64
CA ILE A 1047 28.61 -52.02 5.69
C ILE A 1047 29.57 -52.40 6.81
N SER A 1048 30.33 -51.44 7.32
CA SER A 1048 31.10 -51.55 8.56
C SER A 1048 30.87 -50.32 9.43
N ALA A 1049 30.70 -50.52 10.74
CA ALA A 1049 30.55 -49.46 11.74
C ALA A 1049 31.74 -49.49 12.72
N ASN A 1050 32.30 -48.33 13.04
CA ASN A 1050 33.44 -48.20 13.95
C ASN A 1050 33.01 -48.39 15.41
N GLU A 1051 31.89 -47.77 15.81
CA GLU A 1051 31.30 -47.93 17.14
C GLU A 1051 30.29 -49.08 17.18
N PRO A 1052 30.41 -50.05 18.11
CA PRO A 1052 29.55 -51.24 18.14
C PRO A 1052 28.22 -50.97 18.87
N LEU A 1053 27.30 -50.23 18.24
CA LEU A 1053 25.95 -49.95 18.76
C LEU A 1053 24.89 -50.78 18.04
N ASP A 1054 23.68 -50.86 18.61
CA ASP A 1054 22.57 -51.59 17.99
C ASP A 1054 21.95 -50.78 16.83
N TYR A 1055 22.45 -50.98 15.61
CA TYR A 1055 21.99 -50.29 14.41
C TYR A 1055 20.90 -51.05 13.67
N THR A 1056 20.06 -50.33 12.94
CA THR A 1056 19.24 -50.86 11.85
C THR A 1056 19.58 -50.17 10.53
N ALA A 1057 20.03 -50.94 9.56
CA ALA A 1057 20.28 -50.51 8.18
C ALA A 1057 19.05 -50.80 7.31
N THR A 1058 18.49 -49.78 6.69
CA THR A 1058 17.33 -49.86 5.79
C THR A 1058 17.75 -49.51 4.38
N LEU A 1059 17.66 -50.46 3.45
CA LEU A 1059 18.02 -50.28 2.03
C LEU A 1059 16.77 -50.18 1.17
N ILE A 1060 16.63 -49.07 0.43
CA ILE A 1060 15.49 -48.79 -0.44
C ILE A 1060 16.00 -48.43 -1.84
N GLY A 1061 15.56 -49.13 -2.88
CA GLY A 1061 15.97 -48.84 -4.27
C GLY A 1061 15.70 -50.00 -5.23
N THR A 1062 15.46 -49.71 -6.51
CA THR A 1062 15.17 -50.68 -7.59
C THR A 1062 14.16 -51.79 -7.23
N GLY A 1063 13.14 -51.49 -6.41
CA GLY A 1063 12.13 -52.46 -5.95
C GLY A 1063 12.49 -53.25 -4.69
N VAL A 1064 13.64 -52.98 -4.06
CA VAL A 1064 14.05 -53.51 -2.75
C VAL A 1064 13.66 -52.53 -1.64
N ASN A 1065 13.13 -53.05 -0.53
CA ASN A 1065 12.90 -52.32 0.72
C ASN A 1065 13.13 -53.29 1.89
N ASN A 1066 14.39 -53.41 2.32
CA ASN A 1066 14.81 -54.41 3.29
C ASN A 1066 15.54 -53.75 4.47
N ASN A 1067 15.27 -54.24 5.66
CA ASN A 1067 15.94 -53.79 6.89
C ASN A 1067 16.83 -54.90 7.44
N LEU A 1068 17.98 -54.52 7.98
CA LEU A 1068 18.93 -55.43 8.59
C LEU A 1068 19.51 -54.80 9.85
N SER A 1069 19.35 -55.49 10.98
CA SER A 1069 19.95 -55.07 12.25
C SER A 1069 21.36 -55.62 12.38
N PHE A 1070 22.29 -54.78 12.82
CA PHE A 1070 23.71 -55.14 12.97
C PHE A 1070 24.38 -54.26 14.02
N THR A 1071 25.55 -54.70 14.50
CA THR A 1071 26.32 -53.94 15.49
C THR A 1071 27.62 -53.36 14.95
N SER A 1072 28.33 -54.11 14.11
CA SER A 1072 29.64 -53.67 13.58
C SER A 1072 29.80 -53.89 12.08
N SER A 1073 29.07 -54.83 11.47
CA SER A 1073 29.09 -55.03 10.03
C SER A 1073 27.81 -55.70 9.52
N ALA A 1074 27.46 -55.42 8.27
CA ALA A 1074 26.31 -55.96 7.57
C ALA A 1074 26.58 -56.04 6.07
N GLU A 1075 25.80 -56.81 5.32
CA GLU A 1075 25.85 -56.79 3.86
C GLU A 1075 24.50 -57.07 3.21
N PHE A 1076 24.27 -56.44 2.06
CA PHE A 1076 23.13 -56.68 1.16
C PHE A 1076 23.63 -57.28 -0.15
N ASN A 1077 23.34 -58.56 -0.39
CA ASN A 1077 23.80 -59.32 -1.55
C ASN A 1077 22.72 -59.45 -2.65
N ASN A 1078 23.17 -59.82 -3.86
CA ASN A 1078 22.33 -60.09 -5.04
C ASN A 1078 21.51 -58.88 -5.51
N LEU A 1079 22.14 -57.71 -5.52
CA LEU A 1079 21.52 -56.47 -5.94
C LEU A 1079 21.66 -56.31 -7.46
N SER A 1080 20.58 -55.86 -8.09
CA SER A 1080 20.61 -55.37 -9.47
C SER A 1080 21.34 -54.03 -9.55
N SER A 1081 21.82 -53.67 -10.72
CA SER A 1081 22.38 -52.35 -10.96
C SER A 1081 21.30 -51.28 -10.88
N GLY A 1082 21.70 -50.12 -10.36
CA GLY A 1082 20.81 -48.99 -10.10
C GLY A 1082 21.14 -48.31 -8.77
N ASP A 1083 20.32 -47.32 -8.46
CA ASP A 1083 20.52 -46.44 -7.31
C ASP A 1083 19.70 -46.91 -6.10
N TYR A 1084 20.34 -46.85 -4.94
CA TYR A 1084 19.82 -47.28 -3.65
C TYR A 1084 20.08 -46.22 -2.60
N GLN A 1085 19.14 -46.05 -1.68
CA GLN A 1085 19.31 -45.26 -0.47
C GLN A 1085 19.43 -46.20 0.73
N LEU A 1086 20.49 -46.03 1.51
CA LEU A 1086 20.79 -46.82 2.70
C LEU A 1086 20.77 -45.92 3.94
N CYS A 1087 19.81 -46.13 4.82
CA CYS A 1087 19.65 -45.35 6.05
C CYS A 1087 19.99 -46.17 7.30
N PHE A 1088 20.70 -45.56 8.25
CA PHE A 1088 21.05 -46.13 9.55
C PHE A 1088 20.28 -45.44 10.66
N THR A 1089 19.72 -46.21 11.58
CA THR A 1089 19.16 -45.73 12.85
C THR A 1089 19.81 -46.46 14.02
N VAL A 1090 19.80 -45.84 15.22
CA VAL A 1090 20.35 -46.45 16.45
C VAL A 1090 19.22 -46.74 17.43
N ALA A 1091 19.21 -47.93 18.02
CA ALA A 1091 18.22 -48.29 19.05
C ALA A 1091 18.31 -47.34 20.25
N GLY A 1092 17.18 -46.76 20.65
CA GLY A 1092 17.08 -45.81 21.76
C GLY A 1092 17.35 -44.34 21.42
N GLN A 1093 17.69 -44.02 20.16
CA GLN A 1093 17.92 -42.66 19.68
C GLN A 1093 16.97 -42.37 18.50
N PRO A 1094 15.70 -42.00 18.77
CA PRO A 1094 14.67 -41.89 17.73
C PRO A 1094 14.91 -40.79 16.71
N GLU A 1095 15.71 -39.77 17.05
CA GLU A 1095 16.04 -38.65 16.17
C GLU A 1095 17.32 -38.85 15.35
N TYR A 1096 18.09 -39.92 15.61
CA TYR A 1096 19.29 -40.22 14.85
C TYR A 1096 18.95 -41.03 13.59
N GLN A 1097 19.14 -40.41 12.43
CA GLN A 1097 19.11 -41.07 11.13
C GLN A 1097 20.24 -40.55 10.24
N GLN A 1098 20.99 -41.45 9.62
CA GLN A 1098 22.00 -41.10 8.63
C GLN A 1098 21.79 -41.92 7.36
N CYS A 1099 21.58 -41.25 6.23
CA CYS A 1099 21.30 -41.90 4.95
C CYS A 1099 22.43 -41.65 3.95
N PHE A 1100 22.67 -42.64 3.09
CA PHE A 1100 23.66 -42.59 2.03
C PHE A 1100 23.02 -43.05 0.73
N ASP A 1101 23.22 -42.28 -0.34
CA ASP A 1101 22.84 -42.68 -1.68
C ASP A 1101 24.00 -43.44 -2.32
N LEU A 1102 23.72 -44.63 -2.83
CA LEU A 1102 24.67 -45.61 -3.33
C LEU A 1102 24.24 -46.08 -4.71
N SER A 1103 25.19 -46.34 -5.60
CA SER A 1103 24.90 -46.90 -6.92
C SER A 1103 25.64 -48.22 -7.13
N ILE A 1104 24.92 -49.24 -7.58
CA ILE A 1104 25.47 -50.51 -8.04
C ILE A 1104 25.60 -50.41 -9.56
N THR A 1105 26.82 -50.42 -10.05
CA THR A 1105 27.12 -50.29 -11.49
C THR A 1105 27.17 -51.65 -12.19
N GLN A 1106 26.85 -51.71 -13.49
CA GLN A 1106 27.12 -52.89 -14.34
C GLN A 1106 28.05 -52.53 -15.53
N PRO A 1107 28.77 -53.48 -16.14
CA PRO A 1107 29.64 -53.20 -17.29
C PRO A 1107 28.88 -52.69 -18.52
N ALA A 1108 29.42 -51.72 -19.27
CA ALA A 1108 28.77 -51.17 -20.48
C ALA A 1108 28.76 -52.18 -21.65
N PRO A 1109 27.75 -52.17 -22.54
CA PRO A 1109 27.71 -53.06 -23.72
C PRO A 1109 28.69 -52.60 -24.81
N LEU A 1110 29.18 -53.54 -25.63
CA LEU A 1110 30.05 -53.25 -26.78
C LEU A 1110 29.28 -52.49 -27.86
N GLN A 1111 29.77 -51.31 -28.25
CA GLN A 1111 29.27 -50.55 -29.38
C GLN A 1111 30.36 -50.37 -30.45
N VAL A 1112 29.99 -50.59 -31.71
CA VAL A 1112 30.89 -50.48 -32.87
C VAL A 1112 30.20 -49.75 -34.01
N ILE A 1113 30.86 -48.72 -34.55
CA ILE A 1113 30.43 -47.99 -35.74
C ILE A 1113 31.47 -48.20 -36.84
N SER A 1114 31.06 -48.66 -38.03
CA SER A 1114 31.94 -48.91 -39.17
C SER A 1114 31.70 -47.93 -40.33
N LYS A 1115 32.78 -47.52 -41.00
CA LYS A 1115 32.72 -46.64 -42.20
C LYS A 1115 33.72 -47.08 -43.26
N VAL A 1116 33.21 -47.42 -44.45
CA VAL A 1116 34.02 -47.89 -45.60
C VAL A 1116 34.40 -46.75 -46.53
N LEU A 1117 35.68 -46.64 -46.85
CA LEU A 1117 36.25 -45.71 -47.83
C LEU A 1117 36.75 -46.53 -49.03
N ALA A 1118 35.87 -46.74 -50.01
CA ALA A 1118 36.08 -47.71 -51.09
C ALA A 1118 37.23 -47.34 -52.05
N GLU A 1119 37.43 -46.05 -52.34
CA GLU A 1119 38.52 -45.56 -53.21
C GLU A 1119 39.91 -45.78 -52.58
N GLU A 1120 40.01 -45.62 -51.26
CA GLU A 1120 41.23 -45.82 -50.48
C GLU A 1120 41.41 -47.27 -50.02
N LYS A 1121 40.37 -48.11 -50.20
CA LYS A 1121 40.30 -49.51 -49.73
C LYS A 1121 40.49 -49.64 -48.21
N LEU A 1122 39.89 -48.73 -47.44
CA LEU A 1122 39.97 -48.75 -45.98
C LEU A 1122 38.57 -48.91 -45.37
N ILE A 1123 38.52 -49.48 -44.17
CA ILE A 1123 37.38 -49.36 -43.26
C ILE A 1123 37.86 -48.78 -41.94
N THR A 1124 37.11 -47.85 -41.37
CA THR A 1124 37.38 -47.28 -40.04
C THR A 1124 36.30 -47.74 -39.07
N LEU A 1125 36.71 -48.27 -37.92
CA LEU A 1125 35.84 -48.72 -36.83
C LEU A 1125 36.03 -47.80 -35.63
N THR A 1126 34.93 -47.33 -35.06
CA THR A 1126 34.89 -46.58 -33.78
C THR A 1126 34.26 -47.48 -32.72
N LEU A 1127 34.88 -47.58 -31.55
CA LEU A 1127 34.66 -48.62 -30.54
C LEU A 1127 34.42 -48.03 -29.17
N GLU A 1128 33.37 -48.50 -28.48
CA GLU A 1128 33.01 -48.06 -27.12
C GLU A 1128 32.49 -49.24 -26.28
N GLY A 1129 32.59 -49.14 -24.95
CA GLY A 1129 32.08 -50.15 -24.01
C GLY A 1129 33.10 -51.08 -23.34
N ALA A 1130 34.39 -51.07 -23.70
CA ALA A 1130 35.41 -51.90 -23.04
C ALA A 1130 36.81 -51.29 -23.08
N PRO A 1131 37.69 -51.61 -22.12
CA PRO A 1131 39.07 -51.11 -22.11
C PRO A 1131 39.96 -51.77 -23.17
N VAL A 1132 39.56 -52.94 -23.70
CA VAL A 1132 40.32 -53.70 -24.71
C VAL A 1132 39.34 -54.34 -25.70
N TYR A 1133 39.60 -54.17 -26.99
CA TYR A 1133 38.83 -54.74 -28.10
C TYR A 1133 39.69 -55.72 -28.91
N ASN A 1134 39.09 -56.82 -29.33
CA ASN A 1134 39.64 -57.80 -30.25
C ASN A 1134 38.92 -57.66 -31.60
N ILE A 1135 39.64 -57.29 -32.65
CA ILE A 1135 39.07 -57.01 -33.98
C ILE A 1135 39.68 -57.97 -34.98
N GLU A 1136 38.85 -58.80 -35.58
CA GLU A 1136 39.26 -59.76 -36.60
C GLU A 1136 38.76 -59.28 -37.98
N LEU A 1137 39.69 -59.08 -38.91
CA LEU A 1137 39.39 -58.79 -40.31
C LEU A 1137 39.93 -59.93 -41.18
N ASN A 1138 39.04 -60.62 -41.89
CA ASN A 1138 39.37 -61.74 -42.78
C ASN A 1138 40.17 -62.87 -42.12
N GLY A 1139 39.89 -63.16 -40.85
CA GLY A 1139 40.60 -64.19 -40.08
C GLY A 1139 41.90 -63.71 -39.42
N ILE A 1140 42.25 -62.43 -39.55
CA ILE A 1140 43.42 -61.84 -38.89
C ILE A 1140 42.96 -60.94 -37.74
N THR A 1141 43.28 -61.34 -36.51
CA THR A 1141 42.89 -60.62 -35.29
C THR A 1141 43.94 -59.60 -34.88
N THR A 1142 43.47 -58.40 -34.53
CA THR A 1142 44.24 -57.28 -33.98
C THR A 1142 43.57 -56.82 -32.70
N GLN A 1143 44.35 -56.65 -31.62
CA GLN A 1143 43.86 -56.05 -30.39
C GLN A 1143 44.15 -54.56 -30.36
N THR A 1144 43.21 -53.79 -29.83
CA THR A 1144 43.41 -52.36 -29.60
C THR A 1144 42.76 -51.91 -28.31
N THR A 1145 43.39 -50.93 -27.67
CA THR A 1145 42.82 -50.16 -26.56
C THR A 1145 42.35 -48.78 -27.01
N SER A 1146 42.62 -48.40 -28.27
CA SER A 1146 42.11 -47.16 -28.86
C SER A 1146 40.66 -47.33 -29.29
N ASN A 1147 39.87 -46.28 -29.08
CA ASN A 1147 38.46 -46.20 -29.46
C ASN A 1147 38.23 -46.02 -30.97
N THR A 1148 39.27 -45.94 -31.80
CA THR A 1148 39.15 -45.89 -33.26
C THR A 1148 40.31 -46.62 -33.93
N ILE A 1149 40.03 -47.33 -35.01
CA ILE A 1149 41.05 -48.02 -35.82
C ILE A 1149 40.65 -48.07 -37.30
N SER A 1150 41.62 -47.91 -38.19
CA SER A 1150 41.43 -48.06 -39.64
C SER A 1150 42.17 -49.29 -40.16
N LEU A 1151 41.48 -50.13 -40.93
CA LEU A 1151 41.97 -51.41 -41.45
C LEU A 1151 41.81 -51.45 -42.98
N THR A 1152 42.78 -52.05 -43.68
CA THR A 1152 42.75 -52.13 -45.15
C THR A 1152 41.92 -53.31 -45.65
N LEU A 1153 41.01 -53.04 -46.58
CA LEU A 1153 40.13 -54.01 -47.22
C LEU A 1153 40.80 -54.66 -48.45
N ALA A 1154 40.60 -55.97 -48.60
CA ALA A 1154 40.99 -56.71 -49.78
C ALA A 1154 39.90 -56.66 -50.86
N LYS A 1155 40.26 -56.94 -52.12
CA LYS A 1155 39.29 -57.05 -53.22
C LYS A 1155 38.43 -58.30 -53.03
N GLY A 1156 37.10 -58.19 -53.17
CA GLY A 1156 36.15 -59.25 -52.83
C GLY A 1156 35.50 -59.06 -51.45
N ASN A 1157 34.98 -60.14 -50.85
CA ASN A 1157 34.31 -60.08 -49.55
C ASN A 1157 35.33 -59.94 -48.42
N ASN A 1158 35.03 -59.05 -47.47
CA ASN A 1158 35.79 -58.84 -46.26
C ASN A 1158 34.89 -59.05 -45.04
N THR A 1159 35.25 -59.92 -44.10
CA THR A 1159 34.49 -60.15 -42.86
C THR A 1159 35.18 -59.53 -41.66
N ILE A 1160 34.42 -58.80 -40.85
CA ILE A 1160 34.86 -58.10 -39.65
C ILE A 1160 34.12 -58.67 -38.45
N LYS A 1161 34.85 -58.95 -37.38
CA LYS A 1161 34.29 -59.33 -36.08
C LYS A 1161 34.98 -58.54 -34.97
N VAL A 1162 34.21 -57.93 -34.07
CA VAL A 1162 34.72 -57.24 -32.88
C VAL A 1162 34.14 -57.88 -31.63
N THR A 1163 35.02 -58.23 -30.69
CA THR A 1163 34.67 -58.71 -29.35
C THR A 1163 35.46 -57.97 -28.28
N THR A 1164 35.05 -58.06 -27.01
CA THR A 1164 35.81 -57.52 -25.88
C THR A 1164 36.47 -58.64 -25.09
N ASN A 1165 37.13 -58.31 -23.98
CA ASN A 1165 37.66 -59.27 -23.02
C ASN A 1165 36.60 -59.84 -22.05
N LYS A 1166 35.35 -59.38 -22.12
CA LYS A 1166 34.22 -59.92 -21.37
C LYS A 1166 33.15 -60.43 -22.34
N ASP A 1167 32.97 -61.74 -22.41
CA ASP A 1167 32.07 -62.40 -23.38
C ASP A 1167 30.63 -61.85 -23.36
N CYS A 1168 30.21 -61.33 -22.22
CA CYS A 1168 28.85 -60.87 -22.01
C CYS A 1168 28.57 -59.41 -22.43
N GLN A 1169 29.57 -58.67 -22.93
CA GLN A 1169 29.38 -57.33 -23.50
C GLN A 1169 28.92 -57.36 -24.97
N GLY A 1170 28.82 -58.55 -25.58
CA GLY A 1170 28.33 -58.75 -26.93
C GLY A 1170 29.42 -58.87 -28.00
N ILE A 1171 29.01 -59.21 -29.22
CA ILE A 1171 29.87 -59.41 -30.40
C ILE A 1171 29.28 -58.61 -31.56
N PHE A 1172 30.12 -57.86 -32.28
CA PHE A 1172 29.74 -57.18 -33.52
C PHE A 1172 30.35 -57.91 -34.72
N GLU A 1173 29.55 -58.20 -35.76
CA GLU A 1173 30.01 -58.86 -36.99
C GLU A 1173 29.44 -58.17 -38.24
N GLU A 1174 30.27 -57.96 -39.26
CA GLU A 1174 29.88 -57.31 -40.51
C GLU A 1174 30.65 -57.88 -41.72
N MET A 1175 30.04 -57.88 -42.91
CA MET A 1175 30.71 -58.29 -44.17
C MET A 1175 30.62 -57.17 -45.24
N VAL A 1176 31.76 -56.84 -45.85
CA VAL A 1176 31.92 -55.74 -46.82
C VAL A 1176 32.52 -56.26 -48.15
N PHE A 1177 31.86 -56.03 -49.29
CA PHE A 1177 32.32 -56.49 -50.62
C PHE A 1177 32.91 -55.36 -51.49
N LEU A 1178 34.06 -55.62 -52.14
CA LEU A 1178 34.75 -54.68 -53.03
C LEU A 1178 34.86 -55.24 -54.48
N ALA A 1179 34.05 -54.74 -55.43
CA ALA A 1179 33.84 -55.31 -56.78
C ALA A 1179 34.85 -54.88 -57.87
N GLY A 1180 34.85 -55.55 -59.04
CA GLY A 1180 35.88 -55.39 -60.09
C GLY A 1180 35.49 -55.31 -61.58
N GLU A 1181 34.29 -55.72 -62.06
CA GLU A 1181 33.71 -55.55 -63.42
C GLU A 1181 32.20 -56.00 -63.44
N ALA A 1182 31.37 -55.57 -64.42
CA ALA A 1182 29.90 -55.72 -64.38
C ALA A 1182 29.33 -57.06 -64.91
N LEU A 1183 28.30 -57.60 -64.23
CA LEU A 1183 27.79 -58.98 -64.39
C LEU A 1183 26.25 -59.04 -64.41
N ALA A 1184 25.65 -60.14 -64.90
CA ALA A 1184 24.18 -60.32 -64.97
C ALA A 1184 23.74 -61.69 -64.40
N TYR A 1185 22.78 -61.70 -63.47
CA TYR A 1185 22.31 -62.91 -62.78
C TYR A 1185 20.79 -62.86 -62.45
N PRO A 1186 20.04 -63.97 -62.53
CA PRO A 1186 20.47 -65.27 -63.02
C PRO A 1186 20.73 -65.25 -64.53
N ASN A 1187 21.62 -66.13 -65.01
CA ASN A 1187 21.89 -66.27 -66.44
C ASN A 1187 22.43 -67.69 -66.72
N PRO A 1188 21.62 -68.62 -67.26
CA PRO A 1188 20.34 -68.38 -67.93
C PRO A 1188 19.22 -67.91 -66.99
N PHE A 1189 18.24 -67.18 -67.53
CA PHE A 1189 17.10 -66.63 -66.80
C PHE A 1189 15.78 -67.00 -67.46
N ARG A 1190 14.67 -66.92 -66.72
CA ARG A 1190 13.32 -67.18 -67.27
C ARG A 1190 12.58 -65.90 -67.60
N ASN A 1191 12.39 -65.04 -66.61
CA ASN A 1191 11.56 -63.83 -66.79
C ASN A 1191 12.37 -62.56 -66.51
N GLU A 1192 13.12 -62.55 -65.41
CA GLU A 1192 13.85 -61.38 -64.95
C GLU A 1192 15.34 -61.67 -64.74
N ILE A 1193 16.15 -60.63 -64.86
CA ILE A 1193 17.59 -60.67 -64.63
C ILE A 1193 18.03 -59.41 -63.88
N THR A 1194 19.01 -59.53 -62.99
CA THR A 1194 19.62 -58.41 -62.27
C THR A 1194 21.03 -58.16 -62.80
N LEU A 1195 21.32 -56.92 -63.15
CA LEU A 1195 22.65 -56.47 -63.54
C LEU A 1195 23.37 -55.88 -62.32
N PHE A 1196 24.64 -56.24 -62.15
CA PHE A 1196 25.51 -55.73 -61.10
C PHE A 1196 26.55 -54.84 -61.76
N THR A 1197 26.44 -53.53 -61.57
CA THR A 1197 27.26 -52.52 -62.26
C THR A 1197 28.24 -51.78 -61.34
N GLY A 1198 28.14 -51.98 -60.03
CA GLY A 1198 28.83 -51.15 -59.03
C GLY A 1198 28.00 -49.88 -58.72
N ASN A 1199 28.24 -49.27 -57.55
CA ASN A 1199 27.53 -48.06 -57.14
C ASN A 1199 28.04 -46.87 -57.96
N THR A 1200 27.22 -46.41 -58.90
CA THR A 1200 27.47 -45.16 -59.64
C THR A 1200 26.26 -44.24 -59.51
N ASP A 1201 26.49 -42.97 -59.23
CA ASP A 1201 25.41 -41.97 -59.10
C ASP A 1201 24.93 -41.39 -60.45
N GLU A 1202 25.25 -42.06 -61.57
CA GLU A 1202 24.86 -41.64 -62.92
C GLU A 1202 23.90 -42.63 -63.61
N ASP A 1203 23.14 -42.13 -64.60
CA ASP A 1203 22.17 -42.94 -65.36
C ASP A 1203 22.86 -43.70 -66.50
N ILE A 1204 22.78 -45.04 -66.45
CA ILE A 1204 23.38 -45.95 -67.42
C ILE A 1204 22.34 -46.36 -68.47
N THR A 1205 22.69 -46.32 -69.75
CA THR A 1205 21.82 -46.81 -70.82
C THR A 1205 21.97 -48.31 -70.97
N VAL A 1206 20.89 -49.05 -70.72
CA VAL A 1206 20.78 -50.50 -70.91
C VAL A 1206 20.08 -50.79 -72.23
N THR A 1207 20.64 -51.68 -73.05
CA THR A 1207 20.04 -52.12 -74.32
C THR A 1207 20.13 -53.63 -74.49
N VAL A 1208 19.02 -54.31 -74.76
CA VAL A 1208 18.99 -55.74 -75.08
C VAL A 1208 18.72 -55.93 -76.57
N ALA A 1209 19.54 -56.75 -77.22
CA ALA A 1209 19.44 -57.06 -78.64
C ALA A 1209 19.51 -58.57 -78.91
N SER A 1210 18.87 -59.04 -79.97
CA SER A 1210 19.05 -60.40 -80.49
C SER A 1210 20.41 -60.58 -81.17
N LEU A 1211 20.85 -61.82 -81.36
CA LEU A 1211 22.16 -62.15 -81.95
C LEU A 1211 22.36 -61.66 -83.40
N ASN A 1212 21.28 -61.40 -84.13
CA ASN A 1212 21.33 -60.77 -85.46
C ASN A 1212 21.35 -59.23 -85.40
N GLY A 1213 21.48 -58.63 -84.20
CA GLY A 1213 21.65 -57.21 -83.97
C GLY A 1213 20.36 -56.39 -83.91
N SER A 1214 19.19 -57.03 -83.91
CA SER A 1214 17.92 -56.31 -83.78
C SER A 1214 17.72 -55.88 -82.32
N LYS A 1215 17.47 -54.59 -82.09
CA LYS A 1215 17.27 -54.00 -80.76
C LYS A 1215 15.87 -54.34 -80.26
N LEU A 1216 15.78 -55.00 -79.10
CA LEU A 1216 14.53 -55.54 -78.56
C LEU A 1216 14.06 -54.81 -77.30
N TYR A 1217 14.97 -54.26 -76.50
CA TYR A 1217 14.66 -53.46 -75.31
C TYR A 1217 15.73 -52.40 -75.10
N SER A 1218 15.36 -51.20 -74.62
CA SER A 1218 16.35 -50.20 -74.22
C SER A 1218 15.78 -49.13 -73.31
N ALA A 1219 16.50 -48.83 -72.23
CA ALA A 1219 16.11 -47.83 -71.25
C ALA A 1219 17.35 -47.28 -70.51
N LYS A 1220 17.27 -46.04 -70.02
CA LYS A 1220 18.22 -45.52 -69.02
C LYS A 1220 17.79 -45.94 -67.62
N ARG A 1221 18.75 -46.36 -66.81
CA ARG A 1221 18.56 -46.90 -65.45
C ARG A 1221 19.74 -46.50 -64.58
N ARG A 1222 19.47 -46.19 -63.31
CA ARG A 1222 20.48 -45.92 -62.28
C ARG A 1222 20.59 -47.12 -61.35
N SER A 1223 21.79 -47.42 -60.86
CA SER A 1223 22.00 -48.47 -59.86
C SER A 1223 21.41 -48.09 -58.51
N ASP A 1224 20.86 -49.06 -57.79
CA ASP A 1224 20.45 -48.89 -56.39
C ASP A 1224 21.66 -48.75 -55.45
N SER A 1225 21.44 -48.50 -54.15
CA SER A 1225 22.50 -48.32 -53.15
C SER A 1225 23.42 -49.53 -52.95
N LYS A 1226 23.13 -50.66 -53.60
CA LYS A 1226 23.92 -51.89 -53.62
C LYS A 1226 24.60 -52.12 -54.97
N GLY A 1227 24.48 -51.21 -55.92
CA GLY A 1227 25.17 -51.23 -57.21
C GLY A 1227 24.50 -52.12 -58.25
N THR A 1228 23.17 -52.29 -58.16
CA THR A 1228 22.41 -53.24 -59.00
C THR A 1228 21.26 -52.60 -59.78
N ILE A 1229 20.88 -53.21 -60.91
CA ILE A 1229 19.79 -52.80 -61.79
C ILE A 1229 18.96 -54.03 -62.18
N PRO A 1230 17.73 -54.19 -61.65
CA PRO A 1230 16.84 -55.28 -62.06
C PRO A 1230 16.15 -54.98 -63.40
N LEU A 1231 15.96 -56.02 -64.22
CA LEU A 1231 15.33 -55.95 -65.54
C LEU A 1231 14.33 -57.09 -65.71
N ASP A 1232 13.09 -56.73 -66.03
CA ASP A 1232 12.05 -57.67 -66.48
C ASP A 1232 12.07 -57.79 -68.01
N LEU A 1233 12.30 -59.02 -68.48
CA LEU A 1233 12.39 -59.39 -69.89
C LEU A 1233 11.43 -60.56 -70.20
N THR A 1234 10.31 -60.65 -69.48
CA THR A 1234 9.29 -61.70 -69.64
C THR A 1234 8.76 -61.79 -71.08
N SER A 1235 8.69 -60.67 -71.81
CA SER A 1235 8.17 -60.60 -73.18
C SER A 1235 9.08 -61.17 -74.27
N LEU A 1236 10.36 -61.44 -73.97
CA LEU A 1236 11.28 -62.06 -74.92
C LEU A 1236 10.98 -63.56 -75.09
N SER A 1237 11.16 -64.11 -76.29
CA SER A 1237 11.07 -65.56 -76.50
C SER A 1237 12.33 -66.28 -76.01
N THR A 1238 12.24 -67.59 -75.75
CA THR A 1238 13.39 -68.46 -75.40
C THR A 1238 14.52 -68.31 -76.43
N GLY A 1239 15.74 -68.02 -75.97
CA GLY A 1239 16.86 -67.73 -76.86
C GLY A 1239 18.00 -66.95 -76.21
N VAL A 1240 19.04 -66.64 -77.00
CA VAL A 1240 20.24 -65.95 -76.53
C VAL A 1240 20.21 -64.48 -76.98
N TYR A 1241 20.50 -63.58 -76.05
CA TYR A 1241 20.51 -62.13 -76.25
C TYR A 1241 21.80 -61.51 -75.75
N ILE A 1242 22.10 -60.30 -76.20
CA ILE A 1242 23.21 -59.48 -75.69
C ILE A 1242 22.63 -58.23 -75.04
N VAL A 1243 23.07 -57.95 -73.81
CA VAL A 1243 22.79 -56.70 -73.09
C VAL A 1243 24.01 -55.80 -73.18
N HIS A 1244 23.84 -54.66 -73.85
CA HIS A 1244 24.83 -53.60 -73.92
C HIS A 1244 24.53 -52.54 -72.85
N LEU A 1245 25.56 -52.21 -72.06
CA LEU A 1245 25.54 -51.16 -71.05
C LEU A 1245 26.44 -50.03 -71.51
N SER A 1246 25.94 -48.80 -71.51
CA SER A 1246 26.69 -47.63 -71.94
C SER A 1246 26.35 -46.41 -71.08
N GLY A 1247 27.39 -45.88 -70.43
CA GLY A 1247 27.44 -44.64 -69.66
C GLY A 1247 28.84 -44.02 -69.75
N SER A 1248 29.04 -42.90 -69.06
CA SER A 1248 30.32 -42.16 -68.98
C SER A 1248 31.48 -43.02 -68.46
N GLU A 1249 31.23 -43.84 -67.44
CA GLU A 1249 32.23 -44.65 -66.75
C GLU A 1249 32.14 -46.15 -67.02
N ILE A 1250 31.08 -46.61 -67.71
CA ILE A 1250 30.87 -48.03 -68.00
C ILE A 1250 30.38 -48.25 -69.44
N SER A 1251 31.16 -49.00 -70.23
CA SER A 1251 30.78 -49.44 -71.57
C SER A 1251 31.14 -50.91 -71.76
N THR A 1252 30.16 -51.79 -71.60
CA THR A 1252 30.39 -53.24 -71.66
C THR A 1252 29.17 -54.00 -72.16
N SER A 1253 29.37 -55.25 -72.55
CA SER A 1253 28.32 -56.08 -73.17
C SER A 1253 28.29 -57.45 -72.51
N ILE A 1254 27.12 -57.87 -72.06
CA ILE A 1254 26.92 -59.11 -71.32
C ILE A 1254 25.97 -60.02 -72.10
N LYS A 1255 26.41 -61.24 -72.38
CA LYS A 1255 25.58 -62.24 -73.06
C LYS A 1255 24.61 -62.88 -72.06
N ILE A 1256 23.31 -62.86 -72.36
CA ILE A 1256 22.27 -63.44 -71.52
C ILE A 1256 21.48 -64.51 -72.27
N VAL A 1257 21.03 -65.55 -71.58
CA VAL A 1257 20.32 -66.71 -72.14
C VAL A 1257 18.96 -66.82 -71.48
N LYS A 1258 17.89 -66.74 -72.27
CA LYS A 1258 16.52 -66.97 -71.81
C LYS A 1258 16.12 -68.42 -72.05
N GLU A 1259 15.72 -69.12 -70.99
CA GLU A 1259 15.21 -70.50 -71.00
C GLU A 1259 13.73 -70.62 -71.33
#